data_AF-A0A7J4FZV1-F1
#
_entry.id   AF-A0A7J4FZV1-F1
#
_cell.length_a   1.000
_cell.length_b   1.000
_cell.length_c   1.000
_cell.angle_alpha   90.00
_cell.angle_beta   90.00
_cell.angle_gamma   90.00
#
_symmetry.space_group_name_H-M   'P 1'
#
loop_
_entity.id
_entity.type
_entity.pdbx_description
1 polymer ?
#
loop_
_entity_poly.entity_id
_entity_poly.type
_entity_poly.pdbx_seq_one_letter_code
_entity_poly.pdbx_strand_id
1 'polypeptide(L)'
;MTDNFTLVDVYRYSSSSQSLMMKLSSSWSSDGGFIIWWIMISSLFLLIHRIIRLRGEVVNAGESNYIKFFSLSNVFIVFLGASLYTTDSLRAFEGCCNEGLGLNPLLRNFWNFIHPPFVFLGYSLTVLAAISAISNLTKKEINFYASLGWITISIANIVGGIWSYNTLGWGGYWVWDPVETALLLPWLALTGYFHLSYLNHRIQYSILSLSGFSIFFAAYVTRGGLYSPLHGFAVSSTGVVSMILMIPFLFYALNTLRDMEFNGYKDVFNDVYKGSITISGLSILGIYIALLTILASQSIYSFFTDRALALDISIYNYLSLPFTAIFLAFFPGCNIHRYFRDIFDYVKRYAVPSLAISGVFSLTTPFTGIYWSPISSIYTNMIINFLIPLALSALMVTLYGLGRIFFVRIYGDLGLKILHTSVPFMILAILFSGPYTYNQGYFIDGLAERDNILDLGGIEIVYRGAEFRGLVGRVSIPAGQPMADLPVIPEESVAILYFEVLDGGNKYIVSGSARFNFGNILKGHGGLIIEPIIISKGLDEYYIVPSSMSVVDLIYLYGMHAYSLANTSTSDIERFVYSHITDILADMLGIDNELFRNHSISWSSDKALMQSGILISYKKIPLIKLLYISFALLIIGEVIHLLDRWLPKSIIREEVNKNV
;
A
#
# COMPACT_ATOMS: atom_id res chain seq x y z
N MET A 1 21.07 -13.89 -4.76
CA MET A 1 21.49 -14.02 -6.18
C MET A 1 22.38 -15.21 -6.40
N THR A 2 23.45 -15.35 -5.64
CA THR A 2 24.35 -16.52 -5.70
C THR A 2 23.85 -17.71 -4.88
N ASP A 3 22.63 -17.64 -4.34
CA ASP A 3 21.99 -18.66 -3.51
C ASP A 3 22.89 -19.18 -2.37
N ASN A 4 23.64 -18.26 -1.75
CA ASN A 4 24.49 -18.60 -0.61
C ASN A 4 23.64 -18.81 0.65
N PHE A 5 23.09 -20.01 0.81
CA PHE A 5 22.25 -20.41 1.95
C PHE A 5 23.02 -20.54 3.28
N THR A 6 24.33 -20.27 3.29
CA THR A 6 25.07 -20.11 4.56
C THR A 6 24.70 -18.85 5.31
N LEU A 7 23.94 -17.93 4.72
CA LEU A 7 23.39 -16.76 5.41
C LEU A 7 21.95 -17.02 5.82
N VAL A 8 21.62 -16.74 7.09
CA VAL A 8 20.28 -16.99 7.67
C VAL A 8 19.17 -16.38 6.81
N ASP A 9 19.32 -15.13 6.38
CA ASP A 9 18.31 -14.43 5.57
C ASP A 9 18.13 -15.05 4.19
N VAL A 10 19.22 -15.46 3.54
CA VAL A 10 19.16 -16.09 2.22
C VAL A 10 18.47 -17.44 2.33
N TYR A 11 18.83 -18.23 3.35
CA TYR A 11 18.15 -19.49 3.64
C TYR A 11 16.66 -19.29 3.95
N ARG A 12 16.27 -18.27 4.72
CA ARG A 12 14.87 -18.09 5.15
C ARG A 12 13.93 -17.56 4.07
N TYR A 13 14.42 -16.74 3.14
CA TYR A 13 13.56 -15.97 2.23
C TYR A 13 13.82 -16.22 0.74
N SER A 14 14.83 -17.01 0.38
CA SER A 14 15.19 -17.31 -1.01
C SER A 14 15.13 -18.82 -1.27
N SER A 15 14.97 -19.20 -2.54
CA SER A 15 15.23 -20.56 -3.03
C SER A 15 15.97 -20.52 -4.37
N SER A 16 16.67 -21.59 -4.74
CA SER A 16 17.45 -21.64 -5.98
C SER A 16 16.56 -21.55 -7.22
N SER A 17 15.33 -22.05 -7.10
CA SER A 17 14.33 -22.14 -8.16
C SER A 17 13.55 -20.84 -8.45
N GLN A 18 13.70 -19.82 -7.60
CA GLN A 18 13.07 -18.52 -7.80
C GLN A 18 13.59 -17.80 -9.05
N SER A 19 12.69 -17.11 -9.75
CA SER A 19 13.09 -16.18 -10.81
C SER A 19 13.99 -15.07 -10.25
N LEU A 20 14.82 -14.46 -11.10
CA LEU A 20 15.69 -13.35 -10.69
C LEU A 20 14.91 -12.20 -10.02
N MET A 21 13.72 -11.90 -10.56
CA MET A 21 12.82 -10.87 -10.01
C MET A 21 12.37 -11.22 -8.59
N MET A 22 12.04 -12.50 -8.34
CA MET A 22 11.67 -12.95 -6.99
C MET A 22 12.88 -12.98 -6.06
N LYS A 23 14.07 -13.40 -6.51
CA LYS A 23 15.31 -13.32 -5.71
C LYS A 23 15.67 -11.88 -5.33
N LEU A 24 15.39 -10.91 -6.20
CA LEU A 24 15.54 -9.49 -5.87
C LEU A 24 14.55 -9.11 -4.78
N SER A 25 13.29 -9.52 -4.94
CA SER A 25 12.22 -9.24 -3.98
C SER A 25 12.45 -9.87 -2.60
N SER A 26 13.04 -11.06 -2.57
CA SER A 26 13.47 -11.73 -1.34
C SER A 26 14.47 -10.90 -0.53
N SER A 27 15.31 -10.08 -1.18
CA SER A 27 16.36 -9.32 -0.51
C SER A 27 15.87 -8.20 0.41
N TRP A 28 14.61 -7.80 0.32
CA TRP A 28 13.97 -6.82 1.22
C TRP A 28 12.82 -7.40 2.05
N SER A 29 12.57 -8.70 1.91
CA SER A 29 11.47 -9.36 2.62
C SER A 29 11.83 -9.65 4.09
N SER A 30 13.13 -9.79 4.40
CA SER A 30 13.63 -9.90 5.78
C SER A 30 13.78 -8.54 6.46
N ASP A 31 13.91 -8.56 7.79
CA ASP A 31 14.17 -7.36 8.60
C ASP A 31 15.54 -6.74 8.27
N GLY A 32 16.58 -7.55 8.17
CA GLY A 32 17.91 -7.07 7.79
C GLY A 32 17.97 -6.57 6.37
N GLY A 33 17.31 -7.26 5.44
CA GLY A 33 17.14 -6.83 4.07
C GLY A 33 16.50 -5.46 3.96
N PHE A 34 15.38 -5.25 4.67
CA PHE A 34 14.71 -3.97 4.80
C PHE A 34 15.67 -2.86 5.29
N ILE A 35 16.44 -3.12 6.35
CA ILE A 35 17.42 -2.15 6.88
C ILE A 35 18.53 -1.85 5.86
N ILE A 36 19.09 -2.88 5.21
CA ILE A 36 20.19 -2.73 4.24
C ILE A 36 19.75 -1.87 3.06
N TRP A 37 18.57 -2.14 2.49
CA TRP A 37 18.02 -1.36 1.39
C TRP A 37 17.77 0.09 1.80
N TRP A 38 17.22 0.30 3.01
CA TRP A 38 16.99 1.65 3.52
C TRP A 38 18.30 2.43 3.73
N ILE A 39 19.32 1.80 4.31
CA ILE A 39 20.66 2.41 4.47
C ILE A 39 21.29 2.70 3.11
N MET A 40 21.21 1.76 2.16
CA MET A 40 21.81 1.90 0.83
C MET A 40 21.23 3.10 0.09
N ILE A 41 19.90 3.21 0.03
CA ILE A 41 19.24 4.34 -0.66
C ILE A 41 19.53 5.66 0.06
N SER A 42 19.49 5.69 1.40
CA SER A 42 19.83 6.88 2.17
C SER A 42 21.26 7.35 1.90
N SER A 43 22.20 6.40 1.88
CA SER A 43 23.63 6.66 1.61
C SER A 43 23.85 7.15 0.18
N LEU A 44 23.13 6.59 -0.79
CA LEU A 44 23.17 7.03 -2.18
C LEU A 44 22.76 8.50 -2.32
N PHE A 45 21.65 8.91 -1.69
CA PHE A 45 21.21 10.31 -1.75
C PHE A 45 22.15 11.28 -1.01
N LEU A 46 22.79 10.85 0.07
CA LEU A 46 23.85 11.62 0.73
C LEU A 46 25.09 11.76 -0.17
N LEU A 47 25.48 10.70 -0.88
CA LEU A 47 26.57 10.73 -1.85
C LEU A 47 26.25 11.69 -3.01
N ILE A 48 25.04 11.58 -3.59
CA ILE A 48 24.57 12.48 -4.64
C ILE A 48 24.62 13.93 -4.15
N HIS A 49 24.08 14.23 -2.96
CA HIS A 49 24.13 15.57 -2.39
C HIS A 49 25.57 16.08 -2.22
N ARG A 50 26.48 15.23 -1.73
CA ARG A 50 27.90 15.57 -1.60
C ARG A 50 28.53 15.90 -2.96
N ILE A 51 28.25 15.12 -4.00
CA ILE A 51 28.76 15.37 -5.36
C ILE A 51 28.24 16.70 -5.90
N ILE A 52 26.93 16.97 -5.79
CA ILE A 52 26.31 18.23 -6.25
C ILE A 52 26.93 19.42 -5.50
N ARG A 53 27.17 19.29 -4.19
CA ARG A 53 27.85 20.32 -3.38
C ARG A 53 29.29 20.56 -3.85
N LEU A 54 30.07 19.50 -4.09
CA LEU A 54 31.46 19.61 -4.55
C LEU A 54 31.58 20.27 -5.94
N ARG A 55 30.51 20.22 -6.76
CA ARG A 55 30.43 20.94 -8.04
C ARG A 55 30.06 22.42 -7.91
N GLY A 56 29.77 22.90 -6.70
CA GLY A 56 29.38 24.29 -6.47
C GLY A 56 27.91 24.59 -6.81
N GLU A 57 27.07 23.56 -6.99
CA GLU A 57 25.67 23.74 -7.40
C GLU A 57 24.72 24.01 -6.21
N VAL A 58 25.21 23.91 -4.97
CA VAL A 58 24.42 24.04 -3.72
C VAL A 58 25.05 25.01 -2.69
N VAL A 59 25.88 25.98 -3.06
CA VAL A 59 26.74 26.72 -2.09
C VAL A 59 25.99 27.74 -1.18
N ASN A 60 24.66 27.67 -1.07
CA ASN A 60 23.88 28.71 -0.38
C ASN A 60 23.67 28.47 1.13
N ALA A 61 23.76 27.23 1.63
CA ALA A 61 23.74 26.99 3.08
C ALA A 61 25.15 27.14 3.68
N GLY A 62 25.23 27.62 4.92
CA GLY A 62 26.51 27.73 5.64
C GLY A 62 27.15 26.35 5.86
N GLU A 63 28.48 26.29 5.90
CA GLU A 63 29.23 25.04 6.10
C GLU A 63 28.82 24.29 7.37
N SER A 64 28.53 25.01 8.46
CA SER A 64 28.03 24.44 9.71
C SER A 64 26.70 23.70 9.55
N ASN A 65 25.78 24.22 8.74
CA ASN A 65 24.49 23.58 8.47
C ASN A 65 24.68 22.28 7.67
N TYR A 66 25.64 22.25 6.73
CA TYR A 66 25.99 21.03 6.02
C TYR A 66 26.64 19.99 6.93
N ILE A 67 27.59 20.39 7.77
CA ILE A 67 28.19 19.49 8.76
C ILE A 67 27.08 18.89 9.63
N LYS A 68 26.15 19.72 10.13
CA LYS A 68 24.99 19.26 10.90
C LYS A 68 24.12 18.27 10.12
N PHE A 69 23.80 18.57 8.86
CA PHE A 69 23.00 17.70 7.99
C PHE A 69 23.65 16.33 7.79
N PHE A 70 24.93 16.29 7.42
CA PHE A 70 25.66 15.03 7.24
C PHE A 70 25.85 14.30 8.57
N SER A 71 26.17 14.98 9.66
CA SER A 71 26.32 14.35 10.98
C SER A 71 25.03 13.68 11.44
N LEU A 72 23.89 14.39 11.39
CA LEU A 72 22.60 13.83 11.77
C LEU A 72 22.17 12.66 10.87
N SER A 73 22.42 12.77 9.56
CA SER A 73 22.11 11.69 8.62
C SER A 73 22.97 10.45 8.84
N ASN A 74 24.26 10.63 9.17
CA ASN A 74 25.15 9.52 9.51
C ASN A 74 24.78 8.88 10.86
N VAL A 75 24.37 9.66 11.86
CA VAL A 75 23.84 9.11 13.13
C VAL A 75 22.65 8.20 12.83
N PHE A 76 21.69 8.68 12.03
CA PHE A 76 20.57 7.87 11.58
C PHE A 76 21.01 6.55 10.92
N ILE A 77 21.92 6.60 9.94
CA ILE A 77 22.44 5.42 9.24
C ILE A 77 23.13 4.46 10.20
N VAL A 78 23.93 4.96 11.14
CA VAL A 78 24.64 4.14 12.13
C VAL A 78 23.66 3.43 13.05
N PHE A 79 22.61 4.10 13.52
CA PHE A 79 21.58 3.48 14.37
C PHE A 79 20.77 2.42 13.62
N LEU A 80 20.40 2.66 12.36
CA LEU A 80 19.82 1.61 11.51
C LEU A 80 20.80 0.45 11.33
N GLY A 81 22.07 0.72 11.02
CA GLY A 81 23.10 -0.31 10.86
C GLY A 81 23.32 -1.13 12.13
N ALA A 82 23.27 -0.49 13.29
CA ALA A 82 23.37 -1.16 14.58
C ALA A 82 22.26 -2.21 14.79
N SER A 83 21.06 -1.97 14.23
CA SER A 83 19.96 -2.94 14.30
C SER A 83 20.24 -4.23 13.51
N LEU A 84 21.12 -4.21 12.51
CA LEU A 84 21.53 -5.44 11.78
C LEU A 84 22.18 -6.48 12.69
N TYR A 85 22.93 -6.04 13.71
CA TYR A 85 23.53 -6.96 14.69
C TYR A 85 22.48 -7.69 15.53
N THR A 86 21.32 -7.07 15.74
CA THR A 86 20.25 -7.63 16.57
C THR A 86 19.24 -8.47 15.81
N THR A 87 19.23 -8.40 14.47
CA THR A 87 18.26 -9.13 13.63
C THR A 87 18.76 -10.52 13.19
N ASP A 88 19.98 -10.92 13.58
CA ASP A 88 20.69 -12.13 13.10
C ASP A 88 20.82 -12.23 11.55
N SER A 89 20.45 -11.18 10.82
CA SER A 89 20.32 -11.19 9.36
C SER A 89 21.63 -11.44 8.62
N LEU A 90 22.75 -11.04 9.22
CA LEU A 90 24.11 -11.24 8.69
C LEU A 90 24.83 -12.44 9.32
N ARG A 91 24.14 -13.20 10.17
CA ARG A 91 24.73 -14.35 10.86
C ARG A 91 24.91 -15.51 9.88
N ALA A 92 26.04 -16.18 9.99
CA ALA A 92 26.24 -17.46 9.33
C ALA A 92 25.29 -18.50 9.94
N PHE A 93 24.58 -19.21 9.09
CA PHE A 93 23.78 -20.37 9.45
C PHE A 93 24.71 -21.57 9.59
N GLU A 94 24.86 -22.06 10.82
CA GLU A 94 25.69 -23.24 11.12
C GLU A 94 24.94 -24.51 10.72
N GLY A 95 25.45 -25.23 9.72
CA GLY A 95 24.80 -26.39 9.11
C GLY A 95 24.44 -26.09 7.66
N CYS A 96 25.20 -26.67 6.73
CA CYS A 96 25.10 -26.36 5.31
C CYS A 96 23.74 -26.83 4.75
N CYS A 97 22.86 -25.91 4.33
CA CYS A 97 21.64 -26.30 3.61
C CYS A 97 21.88 -26.26 2.10
N ASN A 98 21.47 -27.34 1.41
CA ASN A 98 21.54 -27.42 -0.05
C ASN A 98 20.49 -26.55 -0.75
N GLU A 99 19.46 -26.11 -0.02
CA GLU A 99 18.35 -25.30 -0.55
C GLU A 99 17.73 -24.43 0.55
N GLY A 100 17.20 -23.27 0.17
CA GLY A 100 16.50 -22.36 1.06
C GLY A 100 15.01 -22.69 1.26
N LEU A 101 14.36 -21.93 2.13
CA LEU A 101 12.96 -22.08 2.50
C LEU A 101 12.00 -21.39 1.52
N GLY A 102 12.52 -20.63 0.57
CA GLY A 102 11.70 -19.87 -0.36
C GLY A 102 11.02 -18.65 0.27
N LEU A 103 10.33 -17.90 -0.58
CA LEU A 103 9.60 -16.69 -0.17
C LEU A 103 8.19 -17.06 0.28
N ASN A 104 7.61 -16.32 1.23
CA ASN A 104 6.18 -16.42 1.49
C ASN A 104 5.41 -16.23 0.16
N PRO A 105 4.51 -17.15 -0.23
CA PRO A 105 3.79 -17.08 -1.49
C PRO A 105 2.97 -15.79 -1.66
N LEU A 106 2.52 -15.15 -0.57
CA LEU A 106 1.82 -13.85 -0.63
C LEU A 106 2.71 -12.75 -1.22
N LEU A 107 4.03 -12.90 -1.05
CA LEU A 107 5.04 -11.99 -1.55
C LEU A 107 5.55 -12.39 -2.95
N ARG A 108 5.08 -13.52 -3.52
CA ARG A 108 5.50 -14.00 -4.85
C ARG A 108 4.64 -13.44 -5.96
N ASN A 109 4.63 -12.12 -6.03
CA ASN A 109 3.90 -11.44 -7.07
C ASN A 109 4.68 -10.26 -7.62
N PHE A 110 4.20 -9.77 -8.76
CA PHE A 110 4.82 -8.63 -9.44
C PHE A 110 4.81 -7.36 -8.60
N TRP A 111 3.78 -7.16 -7.77
CA TRP A 111 3.63 -5.94 -6.99
C TRP A 111 4.62 -5.84 -5.83
N ASN A 112 5.03 -6.95 -5.20
CA ASN A 112 6.10 -7.00 -4.21
C ASN A 112 7.47 -6.64 -4.81
N PHE A 113 7.64 -6.78 -6.14
CA PHE A 113 8.86 -6.32 -6.80
C PHE A 113 8.89 -4.78 -6.93
N ILE A 114 7.74 -4.15 -7.19
CA ILE A 114 7.64 -2.71 -7.48
C ILE A 114 7.45 -1.87 -6.22
N HIS A 115 6.57 -2.29 -5.31
CA HIS A 115 6.13 -1.47 -4.19
C HIS A 115 7.27 -1.13 -3.20
N PRO A 116 8.03 -2.10 -2.65
CA PRO A 116 9.05 -1.82 -1.64
C PRO A 116 10.16 -0.87 -2.09
N PRO A 117 10.69 -0.91 -3.34
CA PRO A 117 11.60 0.12 -3.83
C PRO A 117 11.08 1.56 -3.68
N PHE A 118 9.81 1.81 -3.96
CA PHE A 118 9.21 3.14 -3.76
C PHE A 118 9.04 3.50 -2.28
N VAL A 119 8.72 2.52 -1.42
CA VAL A 119 8.71 2.71 0.03
C VAL A 119 10.09 3.12 0.54
N PHE A 120 11.16 2.43 0.14
CA PHE A 120 12.51 2.76 0.57
C PHE A 120 12.96 4.14 0.09
N LEU A 121 12.65 4.49 -1.17
CA LEU A 121 12.89 5.83 -1.70
C LEU A 121 12.16 6.89 -0.88
N GLY A 122 10.85 6.70 -0.65
CA GLY A 122 10.01 7.60 0.14
C GLY A 122 10.50 7.77 1.57
N TYR A 123 10.90 6.67 2.21
CA TYR A 123 11.43 6.67 3.58
C TYR A 123 12.74 7.46 3.66
N SER A 124 13.72 7.14 2.81
CA SER A 124 15.00 7.85 2.76
C SER A 124 14.82 9.34 2.49
N LEU A 125 14.07 9.70 1.43
CA LEU A 125 13.91 11.09 1.01
C LEU A 125 13.15 11.92 2.04
N THR A 126 12.12 11.37 2.67
CA THR A 126 11.32 12.08 3.69
C THR A 126 12.13 12.28 4.97
N VAL A 127 12.89 11.28 5.41
CA VAL A 127 13.80 11.43 6.56
C VAL A 127 14.89 12.47 6.27
N LEU A 128 15.49 12.46 5.08
CA LEU A 128 16.45 13.49 4.67
C LEU A 128 15.82 14.88 4.59
N ALA A 129 14.55 14.99 4.16
CA ALA A 129 13.82 16.26 4.18
C ALA A 129 13.68 16.78 5.62
N ALA A 130 13.25 15.92 6.56
CA ALA A 130 13.15 16.28 7.97
C ALA A 130 14.49 16.71 8.57
N ILE A 131 15.57 15.94 8.32
CA ILE A 131 16.93 16.27 8.79
C ILE A 131 17.41 17.59 8.16
N SER A 132 17.10 17.86 6.90
CA SER A 132 17.49 19.12 6.22
C SER A 132 16.84 20.35 6.85
N ALA A 133 15.58 20.25 7.30
CA ALA A 133 14.93 21.33 8.07
C ALA A 133 15.54 21.48 9.46
N ILE A 134 15.79 20.39 10.19
CA ILE A 134 16.47 20.42 11.50
C ILE A 134 17.86 21.06 11.38
N SER A 135 18.52 20.85 10.24
CA SER A 135 19.86 21.35 9.94
C SER A 135 19.87 22.76 9.37
N ASN A 136 18.69 23.37 9.15
CA ASN A 136 18.54 24.68 8.52
C ASN A 136 19.24 24.78 7.15
N LEU A 137 19.13 23.74 6.31
CA LEU A 137 19.49 23.86 4.90
C LEU A 137 18.58 24.88 4.20
N THR A 138 18.91 25.27 2.97
CA THR A 138 18.08 26.24 2.25
C THR A 138 16.72 25.66 1.90
N LYS A 139 15.71 26.53 1.76
CA LYS A 139 14.35 26.10 1.38
C LYS A 139 14.33 25.31 0.06
N LYS A 140 15.23 25.62 -0.87
CA LYS A 140 15.37 24.89 -2.15
C LYS A 140 15.77 23.44 -1.90
N GLU A 141 16.76 23.20 -1.06
CA GLU A 141 17.25 21.86 -0.71
C GLU A 141 16.23 21.07 0.10
N ILE A 142 15.58 21.72 1.08
CA ILE A 142 14.50 21.09 1.86
C ILE A 142 13.37 20.66 0.91
N ASN A 143 12.98 21.53 -0.02
CA ASN A 143 11.95 21.22 -1.00
C ASN A 143 12.38 20.14 -2.01
N PHE A 144 13.66 19.95 -2.29
CA PHE A 144 14.14 18.83 -3.12
C PHE A 144 13.73 17.50 -2.51
N TYR A 145 14.16 17.27 -1.28
CA TYR A 145 13.87 16.04 -0.56
C TYR A 145 12.39 15.88 -0.27
N ALA A 146 11.72 16.95 0.17
CA ALA A 146 10.29 16.90 0.48
C ALA A 146 9.45 16.57 -0.77
N SER A 147 9.77 17.13 -1.93
CA SER A 147 8.97 16.89 -3.15
C SER A 147 9.23 15.51 -3.74
N LEU A 148 10.49 15.04 -3.74
CA LEU A 148 10.82 13.68 -4.17
C LEU A 148 10.29 12.61 -3.20
N GLY A 149 10.35 12.88 -1.89
CA GLY A 149 9.76 12.02 -0.87
C GLY A 149 8.25 11.93 -1.03
N TRP A 150 7.59 13.05 -1.31
CA TRP A 150 6.14 13.07 -1.50
C TRP A 150 5.68 12.26 -2.70
N ILE A 151 6.28 12.44 -3.89
CA ILE A 151 5.92 11.65 -5.09
C ILE A 151 6.20 10.15 -4.91
N THR A 152 7.33 9.80 -4.30
CA THR A 152 7.67 8.39 -4.08
C THR A 152 6.75 7.72 -3.08
N ILE A 153 6.31 8.44 -2.03
CA ILE A 153 5.28 7.97 -1.11
C ILE A 153 3.89 7.92 -1.78
N SER A 154 3.55 8.86 -2.67
CA SER A 154 2.32 8.79 -3.48
C SER A 154 2.30 7.50 -4.30
N ILE A 155 3.38 7.20 -5.03
CA ILE A 155 3.52 5.97 -5.81
C ILE A 155 3.48 4.74 -4.91
N ALA A 156 4.18 4.75 -3.76
CA ALA A 156 4.19 3.64 -2.82
C ALA A 156 2.78 3.30 -2.34
N ASN A 157 1.98 4.29 -1.93
CA ASN A 157 0.59 4.09 -1.51
C ASN A 157 -0.29 3.55 -2.66
N ILE A 158 -0.17 4.10 -3.86
CA ILE A 158 -0.97 3.66 -5.03
C ILE A 158 -0.64 2.21 -5.40
N VAL A 159 0.66 1.89 -5.54
CA VAL A 159 1.10 0.53 -5.89
C VAL A 159 0.77 -0.45 -4.76
N GLY A 160 0.88 -0.03 -3.50
CA GLY A 160 0.47 -0.84 -2.34
C GLY A 160 -1.03 -1.16 -2.37
N GLY A 161 -1.87 -0.19 -2.71
CA GLY A 161 -3.31 -0.42 -2.86
C GLY A 161 -3.66 -1.36 -4.01
N ILE A 162 -2.97 -1.23 -5.16
CA ILE A 162 -3.13 -2.17 -6.28
C ILE A 162 -2.66 -3.57 -5.89
N TRP A 163 -1.58 -3.68 -5.11
CA TRP A 163 -1.11 -4.96 -4.60
C TRP A 163 -2.17 -5.63 -3.72
N SER A 164 -2.70 -4.89 -2.74
CA SER A 164 -3.78 -5.29 -1.83
C SER A 164 -4.97 -5.83 -2.61
N TYR A 165 -5.41 -5.09 -3.64
CA TYR A 165 -6.55 -5.45 -4.50
C TYR A 165 -6.38 -6.79 -5.21
N ASN A 166 -5.17 -7.06 -5.70
CA ASN A 166 -4.86 -8.25 -6.50
C ASN A 166 -4.51 -9.49 -5.67
N THR A 167 -4.29 -9.36 -4.37
CA THR A 167 -3.72 -10.46 -3.56
C THR A 167 -4.58 -10.87 -2.39
N LEU A 168 -5.37 -9.96 -1.83
CA LEU A 168 -6.08 -10.21 -0.60
C LEU A 168 -7.46 -10.87 -0.79
N GLY A 169 -7.92 -11.10 -2.03
CA GLY A 169 -9.08 -11.95 -2.29
C GLY A 169 -10.44 -11.40 -1.81
N TRP A 170 -10.53 -10.17 -1.28
CA TRP A 170 -11.80 -9.56 -0.88
C TRP A 170 -12.16 -8.27 -1.64
N GLY A 171 -11.44 -7.94 -2.72
CA GLY A 171 -11.74 -6.78 -3.57
C GLY A 171 -11.44 -5.42 -2.93
N GLY A 172 -10.51 -5.39 -1.97
CA GLY A 172 -10.00 -4.22 -1.25
C GLY A 172 -8.81 -3.56 -1.92
N TYR A 173 -8.92 -2.30 -2.36
CA TYR A 173 -7.78 -1.52 -2.87
C TYR A 173 -7.06 -0.72 -1.77
N TRP A 174 -7.67 -0.62 -0.60
CA TRP A 174 -7.14 -0.04 0.61
C TRP A 174 -7.87 -0.76 1.74
N VAL A 175 -7.36 -0.73 2.97
CA VAL A 175 -8.06 -1.11 4.19
C VAL A 175 -7.64 -0.12 5.27
N TRP A 176 -8.52 0.20 6.21
CA TRP A 176 -8.11 0.86 7.44
C TRP A 176 -7.34 -0.10 8.35
N ASP A 177 -6.24 -0.64 7.84
CA ASP A 177 -5.30 -1.48 8.57
C ASP A 177 -4.12 -0.64 9.07
N PRO A 178 -3.43 -1.07 10.13
CA PRO A 178 -2.32 -0.31 10.69
C PRO A 178 -1.20 -0.02 9.70
N VAL A 179 -0.86 -0.96 8.82
CA VAL A 179 0.29 -0.85 7.91
C VAL A 179 0.04 0.19 6.83
N GLU A 180 -1.07 0.10 6.11
CA GLU A 180 -1.43 1.08 5.07
C GLU A 180 -1.65 2.47 5.68
N THR A 181 -2.35 2.54 6.83
CA THR A 181 -2.58 3.82 7.52
C THR A 181 -1.28 4.49 7.96
N ALA A 182 -0.29 3.72 8.43
CA ALA A 182 0.98 4.30 8.85
C ALA A 182 1.80 4.87 7.68
N LEU A 183 1.73 4.27 6.49
CA LEU A 183 2.36 4.80 5.27
C LEU A 183 1.66 6.07 4.74
N LEU A 184 0.37 6.25 5.06
CA LEU A 184 -0.38 7.46 4.71
C LEU A 184 0.01 8.68 5.57
N LEU A 185 0.40 8.48 6.84
CA LEU A 185 0.81 9.57 7.74
C LEU A 185 1.92 10.49 7.20
N PRO A 186 3.08 9.99 6.71
CA PRO A 186 4.12 10.85 6.14
C PRO A 186 3.63 11.58 4.88
N TRP A 187 2.74 10.96 4.07
CA TRP A 187 2.14 11.61 2.91
C TRP A 187 1.27 12.81 3.31
N LEU A 188 0.42 12.65 4.34
CA LEU A 188 -0.40 13.73 4.88
C LEU A 188 0.46 14.85 5.48
N ALA A 189 1.52 14.51 6.20
CA ALA A 189 2.45 15.49 6.76
C ALA A 189 3.18 16.29 5.66
N LEU A 190 3.69 15.64 4.62
CA LEU A 190 4.32 16.32 3.47
C LEU A 190 3.32 17.19 2.70
N THR A 191 2.09 16.70 2.50
CA THR A 191 1.01 17.50 1.89
C THR A 191 0.73 18.73 2.75
N GLY A 192 0.63 18.58 4.07
CA GLY A 192 0.49 19.68 5.02
C GLY A 192 1.65 20.69 4.96
N TYR A 193 2.90 20.21 4.84
CA TYR A 193 4.09 21.06 4.71
C TYR A 193 4.02 22.00 3.48
N PHE A 194 3.57 21.48 2.34
CA PHE A 194 3.42 22.29 1.12
C PHE A 194 2.30 23.31 1.22
N HIS A 195 1.17 22.93 1.82
CA HIS A 195 0.00 23.79 1.93
C HIS A 195 0.14 24.84 3.04
N LEU A 196 0.84 24.54 4.13
CA LEU A 196 1.06 25.49 5.24
C LEU A 196 2.28 26.38 5.01
N SER A 197 2.61 26.68 3.75
CA SER A 197 3.76 27.48 3.35
C SER A 197 3.64 28.97 3.56
N TYR A 198 2.41 29.47 3.78
CA TYR A 198 2.16 30.85 4.17
C TYR A 198 2.29 31.08 5.68
N LEU A 199 2.38 30.02 6.46
CA LEU A 199 2.64 30.10 7.89
C LEU A 199 4.15 30.22 8.16
N ASN A 200 4.48 30.51 9.40
CA ASN A 200 5.86 30.62 9.87
C ASN A 200 6.68 29.38 9.46
N HIS A 201 7.92 29.58 8.98
CA HIS A 201 8.84 28.49 8.64
C HIS A 201 9.04 27.49 9.78
N ARG A 202 8.92 27.91 11.06
CA ARG A 202 8.93 27.02 12.23
C ARG A 202 7.80 26.00 12.19
N ILE A 203 6.59 26.40 11.82
CA ILE A 203 5.45 25.48 11.65
C ILE A 203 5.76 24.48 10.55
N GLN A 204 6.29 24.96 9.41
CA GLN A 204 6.69 24.07 8.33
C GLN A 204 7.78 23.07 8.75
N TYR A 205 8.79 23.51 9.49
CA TYR A 205 9.88 22.66 9.95
C TYR A 205 9.39 21.65 10.99
N SER A 206 8.44 22.03 11.85
CA SER A 206 7.77 21.10 12.75
C SER A 206 6.99 20.02 11.98
N ILE A 207 6.18 20.40 11.00
CA ILE A 207 5.43 19.44 10.16
C ILE A 207 6.37 18.52 9.40
N LEU A 208 7.48 19.05 8.86
CA LEU A 208 8.45 18.22 8.17
C LEU A 208 9.15 17.27 9.14
N SER A 209 9.41 17.69 10.38
CA SER A 209 9.89 16.81 11.42
C SER A 209 8.87 15.73 11.79
N LEU A 210 7.56 16.05 11.85
CA LEU A 210 6.49 15.07 11.99
C LEU A 210 6.44 14.07 10.83
N SER A 211 6.79 14.47 9.60
CA SER A 211 6.93 13.52 8.49
C SER A 211 8.05 12.51 8.75
N GLY A 212 9.20 12.95 9.27
CA GLY A 212 10.29 12.08 9.69
C GLY A 212 9.88 11.14 10.83
N PHE A 213 9.20 11.66 11.85
CA PHE A 213 8.58 10.85 12.91
C PHE A 213 7.66 9.77 12.31
N SER A 214 6.82 10.14 11.33
CA SER A 214 5.84 9.24 10.72
C SER A 214 6.48 8.10 9.93
N ILE A 215 7.63 8.32 9.30
CA ILE A 215 8.39 7.26 8.62
C ILE A 215 8.85 6.20 9.62
N PHE A 216 9.45 6.63 10.73
CA PHE A 216 9.89 5.69 11.77
C PHE A 216 8.70 5.06 12.51
N PHE A 217 7.61 5.79 12.68
CA PHE A 217 6.38 5.23 13.21
C PHE A 217 5.82 4.14 12.28
N ALA A 218 5.84 4.35 10.95
CA ALA A 218 5.45 3.33 9.98
C ALA A 218 6.38 2.11 9.97
N ALA A 219 7.70 2.31 10.09
CA ALA A 219 8.66 1.23 10.28
C ALA A 219 8.41 0.45 11.59
N TYR A 220 8.05 1.15 12.67
CA TYR A 220 7.64 0.51 13.93
C TYR A 220 6.32 -0.24 13.79
N VAL A 221 5.30 0.31 13.14
CA VAL A 221 4.03 -0.40 12.91
C VAL A 221 4.24 -1.68 12.11
N THR A 222 5.10 -1.64 11.09
CA THR A 222 5.37 -2.78 10.20
C THR A 222 6.31 -3.83 10.79
N ARG A 223 7.28 -3.45 11.64
CA ARG A 223 8.32 -4.37 12.14
C ARG A 223 8.35 -4.53 13.67
N GLY A 224 7.65 -3.66 14.40
CA GLY A 224 7.59 -3.62 15.87
C GLY A 224 6.38 -4.32 16.47
N GLY A 225 5.56 -4.97 15.64
CA GLY A 225 4.48 -5.86 16.09
C GLY A 225 3.26 -5.15 16.66
N LEU A 226 2.72 -4.16 15.93
CA LEU A 226 1.27 -4.03 15.97
C LEU A 226 0.70 -5.31 15.34
N TYR A 227 -0.01 -6.11 16.13
CA TYR A 227 -0.74 -7.26 15.61
C TYR A 227 -1.79 -6.76 14.60
N SER A 228 -1.43 -6.72 13.31
CA SER A 228 -2.37 -6.54 12.22
C SER A 228 -2.95 -7.91 11.87
N PRO A 229 -4.28 -8.08 11.84
CA PRO A 229 -4.90 -9.33 11.37
C PRO A 229 -4.49 -9.71 9.94
N LEU A 230 -4.07 -8.72 9.14
CA LEU A 230 -3.71 -8.86 7.73
C LEU A 230 -2.19 -8.88 7.47
N HIS A 231 -1.43 -8.18 8.32
CA HIS A 231 0.01 -7.96 8.16
C HIS A 231 0.81 -8.38 9.40
N GLY A 232 0.42 -9.46 10.07
CA GLY A 232 1.03 -9.91 11.33
C GLY A 232 2.52 -10.25 11.17
N PHE A 233 3.40 -9.26 11.28
CA PHE A 233 4.84 -9.43 11.41
C PHE A 233 5.20 -9.66 12.88
N ALA A 234 6.14 -10.59 13.13
CA ALA A 234 6.68 -10.80 14.46
C ALA A 234 7.37 -9.51 14.98
N VAL A 235 7.27 -9.23 16.28
CA VAL A 235 8.00 -8.13 16.92
C VAL A 235 9.49 -8.35 16.70
N SER A 236 10.16 -7.40 16.03
CA SER A 236 11.59 -7.47 15.81
C SER A 236 12.33 -6.26 16.37
N SER A 237 13.65 -6.41 16.51
CA SER A 237 14.53 -5.35 16.99
C SER A 237 14.53 -4.12 16.07
N THR A 238 14.21 -4.30 14.78
CA THR A 238 14.01 -3.19 13.82
C THR A 238 12.89 -2.26 14.28
N GLY A 239 11.81 -2.81 14.84
CA GLY A 239 10.72 -2.02 15.42
C GLY A 239 11.18 -1.17 16.60
N VAL A 240 11.94 -1.75 17.53
CA VAL A 240 12.49 -1.05 18.70
C VAL A 240 13.42 0.08 18.29
N VAL A 241 14.31 -0.17 17.33
CA VAL A 241 15.23 0.86 16.83
C VAL A 241 14.47 1.98 16.12
N SER A 242 13.43 1.65 15.36
CA SER A 242 12.53 2.65 14.76
C SER A 242 11.84 3.50 15.83
N MET A 243 11.45 2.92 16.96
CA MET A 243 10.87 3.64 18.10
C MET A 243 11.86 4.60 18.76
N ILE A 244 13.13 4.22 18.89
CA ILE A 244 14.15 5.14 19.41
C ILE A 244 14.39 6.28 18.41
N LEU A 245 14.47 5.97 17.12
CA LEU A 245 14.75 6.94 16.06
C LEU A 245 13.62 7.95 15.81
N MET A 246 12.36 7.64 16.15
CA MET A 246 11.26 8.60 15.99
C MET A 246 11.27 9.72 17.05
N ILE A 247 11.84 9.48 18.24
CA ILE A 247 11.79 10.41 19.39
C ILE A 247 12.42 11.78 19.09
N PRO A 248 13.64 11.88 18.50
CA PRO A 248 14.25 13.18 18.20
C PRO A 248 13.42 14.05 17.25
N PHE A 249 12.73 13.43 16.29
CA PHE A 249 11.84 14.13 15.37
C PHE A 249 10.61 14.67 16.10
N LEU A 250 9.96 13.85 16.93
CA LEU A 250 8.83 14.30 17.74
C LEU A 250 9.24 15.45 18.68
N PHE A 251 10.38 15.31 19.36
CA PHE A 251 10.90 16.33 20.27
C PHE A 251 11.20 17.65 19.54
N TYR A 252 11.85 17.59 18.37
CA TYR A 252 12.09 18.79 17.56
C TYR A 252 10.77 19.43 17.10
N ALA A 253 9.81 18.63 16.64
CA ALA A 253 8.50 19.13 16.21
C ALA A 253 7.78 19.89 17.32
N LEU A 254 7.72 19.31 18.53
CA LEU A 254 7.05 19.90 19.68
C LEU A 254 7.77 21.16 20.19
N ASN A 255 9.10 21.15 20.30
CA ASN A 255 9.86 22.34 20.74
C ASN A 255 9.75 23.49 19.73
N THR A 256 9.80 23.18 18.43
CA THR A 256 9.69 24.20 17.38
C THR A 256 8.30 24.86 17.40
N LEU A 257 7.25 24.11 17.75
CA LEU A 257 5.90 24.64 17.97
C LEU A 257 5.78 25.40 19.30
N ARG A 258 6.42 24.93 20.37
CA ARG A 258 6.40 25.63 21.66
C ARG A 258 7.00 27.03 21.55
N ASP A 259 8.11 27.17 20.83
CA ASP A 259 8.84 28.42 20.70
C ASP A 259 8.30 29.29 19.54
N MET A 260 7.08 29.01 19.07
CA MET A 260 6.51 29.71 17.93
C MET A 260 5.74 30.96 18.34
N GLU A 261 5.96 32.05 17.61
CA GLU A 261 5.10 33.22 17.69
C GLU A 261 4.06 33.16 16.57
N PHE A 262 2.78 33.30 16.95
CA PHE A 262 1.65 33.36 16.02
C PHE A 262 1.59 34.73 15.31
N ASN A 263 2.54 34.97 14.41
CA ASN A 263 2.59 36.17 13.58
C ASN A 263 2.06 35.87 12.17
N GLY A 264 1.37 36.83 11.54
CA GLY A 264 0.92 36.72 10.13
C GLY A 264 -0.49 36.16 9.88
N TYR A 265 -1.28 35.86 10.90
CA TYR A 265 -2.67 35.36 10.73
C TYR A 265 -3.58 36.37 10.01
N LYS A 266 -3.29 37.68 10.13
CA LYS A 266 -4.08 38.73 9.47
C LYS A 266 -4.08 38.55 7.94
N ASP A 267 -2.96 38.13 7.35
CA ASP A 267 -2.86 37.88 5.91
C ASP A 267 -3.67 36.65 5.48
N VAL A 268 -3.81 35.67 6.37
CA VAL A 268 -4.65 34.48 6.14
C VAL A 268 -6.13 34.85 6.13
N PHE A 269 -6.55 35.77 7.01
CA PHE A 269 -7.94 36.20 7.07
C PHE A 269 -8.34 37.21 5.98
N ASN A 270 -7.40 38.05 5.55
CA ASN A 270 -7.67 39.07 4.55
C ASN A 270 -7.64 38.56 3.10
N ASP A 271 -7.09 37.36 2.86
CA ASP A 271 -6.94 36.79 1.52
C ASP A 271 -7.57 35.40 1.42
N VAL A 272 -8.50 35.24 0.47
CA VAL A 272 -9.27 34.00 0.29
C VAL A 272 -8.38 32.84 -0.14
N TYR A 273 -7.37 33.08 -0.97
CA TYR A 273 -6.47 32.05 -1.47
C TYR A 273 -5.58 31.53 -0.34
N LYS A 274 -4.90 32.43 0.39
CA LYS A 274 -4.06 32.08 1.55
C LYS A 274 -4.88 31.45 2.67
N GLY A 275 -6.07 32.01 2.94
CA GLY A 275 -7.03 31.49 3.92
C GLY A 275 -7.46 30.06 3.59
N SER A 276 -7.90 29.82 2.35
CA SER A 276 -8.37 28.51 1.90
C SER A 276 -7.27 27.46 1.90
N ILE A 277 -6.07 27.81 1.43
CA ILE A 277 -4.91 26.91 1.46
C ILE A 277 -4.53 26.56 2.90
N THR A 278 -4.53 27.54 3.80
CA THR A 278 -4.18 27.32 5.21
C THR A 278 -5.22 26.45 5.91
N ILE A 279 -6.52 26.72 5.72
CA ILE A 279 -7.61 25.93 6.33
C ILE A 279 -7.62 24.50 5.76
N SER A 280 -7.41 24.33 4.46
CA SER A 280 -7.29 23.01 3.84
C SER A 280 -6.06 22.26 4.36
N GLY A 281 -4.91 22.94 4.49
CA GLY A 281 -3.69 22.37 5.07
C GLY A 281 -3.84 21.96 6.54
N LEU A 282 -4.52 22.77 7.35
CA LEU A 282 -4.85 22.44 8.73
C LEU A 282 -5.83 21.26 8.82
N SER A 283 -6.78 21.16 7.87
CA SER A 283 -7.70 20.02 7.80
C SER A 283 -6.96 18.73 7.47
N ILE A 284 -6.00 18.76 6.55
CA ILE A 284 -5.10 17.62 6.27
C ILE A 284 -4.33 17.21 7.53
N LEU A 285 -3.80 18.17 8.31
CA LEU A 285 -3.18 17.88 9.60
C LEU A 285 -4.18 17.33 10.63
N GLY A 286 -5.44 17.74 10.58
CA GLY A 286 -6.50 17.17 11.41
C GLY A 286 -6.74 15.70 11.11
N ILE A 287 -6.78 15.31 9.82
CA ILE A 287 -6.83 13.91 9.40
C ILE A 287 -5.58 13.16 9.89
N TYR A 288 -4.39 13.75 9.72
CA TYR A 288 -3.14 13.18 10.22
C TYR A 288 -3.20 12.89 11.74
N ILE A 289 -3.65 13.85 12.55
CA ILE A 289 -3.77 13.70 14.00
C ILE A 289 -4.81 12.64 14.35
N ALA A 290 -5.96 12.61 13.66
CA ALA A 290 -6.99 11.60 13.88
C ALA A 290 -6.45 10.19 13.64
N LEU A 291 -5.79 9.96 12.49
CA LEU A 291 -5.19 8.66 12.16
C LEU A 291 -4.04 8.29 13.09
N LEU A 292 -3.18 9.24 13.43
CA LEU A 292 -2.09 9.02 14.39
C LEU A 292 -2.64 8.66 15.77
N THR A 293 -3.74 9.27 16.21
CA THR A 293 -4.38 8.94 17.50
C THR A 293 -4.92 7.52 17.50
N ILE A 294 -5.57 7.10 16.41
CA ILE A 294 -6.04 5.72 16.24
C ILE A 294 -4.85 4.75 16.33
N LEU A 295 -3.82 4.93 15.50
CA LEU A 295 -2.67 4.04 15.48
C LEU A 295 -1.91 4.03 16.81
N ALA A 296 -1.69 5.21 17.41
CA ALA A 296 -1.04 5.32 18.71
C ALA A 296 -1.84 4.61 19.80
N SER A 297 -3.18 4.70 19.79
CA SER A 297 -4.02 3.97 20.75
C SER A 297 -3.90 2.45 20.58
N GLN A 298 -3.84 1.96 19.34
CA GLN A 298 -3.60 0.55 19.05
C GLN A 298 -2.20 0.12 19.50
N SER A 299 -1.17 0.95 19.30
CA SER A 299 0.20 0.67 19.72
C SER A 299 0.33 0.61 21.22
N ILE A 300 -0.24 1.59 21.93
CA ILE A 300 -0.23 1.65 23.38
C ILE A 300 -0.97 0.44 23.96
N TYR A 301 -2.16 0.12 23.44
CA TYR A 301 -2.91 -1.06 23.89
C TYR A 301 -2.13 -2.35 23.66
N SER A 302 -1.55 -2.52 22.47
CA SER A 302 -0.78 -3.72 22.13
C SER A 302 0.46 -3.86 23.00
N PHE A 303 1.13 -2.75 23.31
CA PHE A 303 2.30 -2.72 24.19
C PHE A 303 2.00 -3.16 25.63
N PHE A 304 0.82 -2.81 26.17
CA PHE A 304 0.47 -3.15 27.56
C PHE A 304 -0.26 -4.49 27.72
N THR A 305 -0.87 -5.01 26.66
CA THR A 305 -1.75 -6.20 26.75
C THR A 305 -1.25 -7.40 25.94
N ASP A 306 -0.17 -7.24 25.17
CA ASP A 306 0.34 -8.22 24.20
C ASP A 306 -0.75 -8.71 23.21
N ARG A 307 -1.78 -7.90 22.97
CA ARG A 307 -2.93 -8.21 22.11
C ARG A 307 -3.22 -7.11 21.09
N ALA A 308 -3.68 -7.51 19.92
CA ALA A 308 -4.20 -6.60 18.91
C ALA A 308 -5.43 -5.83 19.41
N LEU A 309 -5.47 -4.52 19.18
CA LEU A 309 -6.72 -3.76 19.20
C LEU A 309 -7.27 -3.62 17.78
N ALA A 310 -8.16 -4.53 17.39
CA ALA A 310 -8.89 -4.40 16.13
C ALA A 310 -10.00 -3.35 16.28
N LEU A 311 -9.89 -2.27 15.53
CA LEU A 311 -10.89 -1.18 15.51
C LEU A 311 -11.71 -1.28 14.24
N ASP A 312 -13.01 -0.97 14.35
CA ASP A 312 -13.91 -0.98 13.22
C ASP A 312 -13.61 0.19 12.25
N ILE A 313 -13.80 -0.07 10.95
CA ILE A 313 -13.63 0.89 9.86
C ILE A 313 -14.41 2.19 10.11
N SER A 314 -15.57 2.11 10.75
CA SER A 314 -16.39 3.28 11.04
C SER A 314 -15.68 4.31 11.93
N ILE A 315 -14.81 3.89 12.85
CA ILE A 315 -14.05 4.80 13.73
C ILE A 315 -13.13 5.71 12.92
N TYR A 316 -12.42 5.14 11.94
CA TYR A 316 -11.56 5.89 11.02
C TYR A 316 -12.38 6.91 10.21
N ASN A 317 -13.53 6.47 9.69
CA ASN A 317 -14.41 7.34 8.92
C ASN A 317 -14.99 8.48 9.78
N TYR A 318 -15.46 8.21 10.99
CA TYR A 318 -16.05 9.23 11.87
C TYR A 318 -15.03 10.27 12.33
N LEU A 319 -13.81 9.85 12.69
CA LEU A 319 -12.77 10.77 13.15
C LEU A 319 -12.18 11.62 12.01
N SER A 320 -12.11 11.08 10.79
CA SER A 320 -11.60 11.83 9.62
C SER A 320 -12.65 12.71 8.96
N LEU A 321 -13.94 12.34 9.01
CA LEU A 321 -15.04 13.04 8.35
C LEU A 321 -15.08 14.55 8.55
N PRO A 322 -15.02 15.12 9.79
CA PRO A 322 -15.12 16.57 9.97
C PRO A 322 -13.99 17.31 9.26
N PHE A 323 -12.79 16.75 9.25
CA PHE A 323 -11.64 17.33 8.57
C PHE A 323 -11.74 17.18 7.05
N THR A 324 -12.19 16.03 6.54
CA THR A 324 -12.44 15.84 5.10
C THR A 324 -13.53 16.81 4.59
N ALA A 325 -14.57 17.04 5.40
CA ALA A 325 -15.62 18.00 5.09
C ALA A 325 -15.10 19.44 4.98
N ILE A 326 -14.33 19.89 5.97
CA ILE A 326 -13.72 21.23 5.97
C ILE A 326 -12.73 21.35 4.80
N PHE A 327 -11.90 20.32 4.58
CA PHE A 327 -10.99 20.27 3.45
C PHE A 327 -11.74 20.51 2.13
N LEU A 328 -12.80 19.73 1.85
CA LEU A 328 -13.58 19.89 0.61
C LEU A 328 -14.34 21.21 0.53
N ALA A 329 -14.79 21.79 1.64
CA ALA A 329 -15.48 23.07 1.65
C ALA A 329 -14.55 24.26 1.34
N PHE A 330 -13.27 24.17 1.71
CA PHE A 330 -12.28 25.22 1.45
C PHE A 330 -11.41 24.95 0.21
N PHE A 331 -11.34 23.72 -0.28
CA PHE A 331 -10.63 23.36 -1.51
C PHE A 331 -10.93 24.27 -2.71
N PRO A 332 -12.19 24.66 -2.98
CA PRO A 332 -12.55 25.53 -4.11
C PRO A 332 -11.89 26.90 -4.06
N GLY A 333 -11.67 27.45 -2.86
CA GLY A 333 -11.14 28.79 -2.64
C GLY A 333 -9.82 29.06 -3.35
N CYS A 334 -9.01 28.03 -3.62
CA CYS A 334 -7.79 28.14 -4.43
C CYS A 334 -8.04 28.70 -5.84
N ASN A 335 -9.17 28.33 -6.48
CA ASN A 335 -9.49 28.72 -7.86
C ASN A 335 -10.52 29.85 -7.96
N ILE A 336 -11.36 30.04 -6.94
CA ILE A 336 -12.43 31.06 -6.94
C ILE A 336 -12.14 32.25 -6.01
N HIS A 337 -10.92 32.38 -5.48
CA HIS A 337 -10.53 33.46 -4.57
C HIS A 337 -10.91 34.87 -5.04
N ARG A 338 -10.93 35.14 -6.35
CA ARG A 338 -11.22 36.47 -6.93
C ARG A 338 -12.68 36.92 -6.79
N TYR A 339 -13.60 36.00 -6.49
CA TYR A 339 -15.03 36.32 -6.39
C TYR A 339 -15.44 36.74 -4.97
N PHE A 340 -14.53 36.70 -4.01
CA PHE A 340 -14.79 36.98 -2.61
C PHE A 340 -13.83 38.05 -2.10
N ARG A 341 -14.30 38.89 -1.18
CA ARG A 341 -13.50 40.01 -0.67
C ARG A 341 -12.39 39.55 0.28
N ASP A 342 -12.74 38.66 1.18
CA ASP A 342 -11.89 38.15 2.27
C ASP A 342 -12.37 36.74 2.66
N ILE A 343 -11.65 36.05 3.55
CA ILE A 343 -12.02 34.68 3.92
C ILE A 343 -13.38 34.62 4.62
N PHE A 344 -13.79 35.65 5.36
CA PHE A 344 -15.09 35.66 6.03
C PHE A 344 -16.24 35.74 5.04
N ASP A 345 -16.06 36.53 3.97
CA ASP A 345 -17.00 36.61 2.86
C ASP A 345 -17.13 35.26 2.13
N TYR A 346 -16.00 34.57 1.90
CA TYR A 346 -15.99 33.20 1.37
C TYR A 346 -16.73 32.22 2.28
N VAL A 347 -16.46 32.25 3.59
CA VAL A 347 -17.11 31.39 4.57
C VAL A 347 -18.62 31.59 4.56
N LYS A 348 -19.07 32.86 4.61
CA LYS A 348 -20.50 33.20 4.67
C LYS A 348 -21.24 32.87 3.38
N ARG A 349 -20.64 33.11 2.22
CA ARG A 349 -21.32 32.99 0.92
C ARG A 349 -21.11 31.65 0.23
N TYR A 350 -20.08 30.89 0.59
CA TYR A 350 -19.74 29.63 -0.05
C TYR A 350 -19.64 28.48 0.94
N ALA A 351 -18.71 28.52 1.90
CA ALA A 351 -18.40 27.35 2.73
C ALA A 351 -19.55 26.93 3.65
N VAL A 352 -20.20 27.87 4.34
CA VAL A 352 -21.35 27.58 5.20
C VAL A 352 -22.56 27.10 4.37
N PRO A 353 -22.96 27.78 3.27
CA PRO A 353 -24.01 27.27 2.40
C PRO A 353 -23.74 25.88 1.83
N SER A 354 -22.51 25.58 1.39
CA SER A 354 -22.18 24.25 0.84
C SER A 354 -22.27 23.16 1.90
N LEU A 355 -21.74 23.41 3.10
CA LEU A 355 -21.88 22.50 4.25
C LEU A 355 -23.34 22.32 4.67
N ALA A 356 -24.15 23.39 4.67
CA ALA A 356 -25.56 23.32 5.00
C ALA A 356 -26.34 22.48 3.98
N ILE A 357 -26.08 22.67 2.67
CA ILE A 357 -26.67 21.85 1.60
C ILE A 357 -26.28 20.39 1.81
N SER A 358 -24.99 20.09 2.01
CA SER A 358 -24.51 18.74 2.32
C SER A 358 -25.19 18.13 3.56
N GLY A 359 -25.37 18.93 4.62
CA GLY A 359 -26.11 18.54 5.82
C GLY A 359 -27.56 18.15 5.51
N VAL A 360 -28.25 18.92 4.67
CA VAL A 360 -29.61 18.60 4.22
C VAL A 360 -29.64 17.29 3.42
N PHE A 361 -28.73 17.08 2.46
CA PHE A 361 -28.64 15.82 1.72
C PHE A 361 -28.40 14.62 2.65
N SER A 362 -27.52 14.77 3.63
CA SER A 362 -27.25 13.74 4.63
C SER A 362 -28.48 13.42 5.49
N LEU A 363 -29.10 14.44 6.10
CA LEU A 363 -30.25 14.29 7.00
C LEU A 363 -31.51 13.79 6.29
N THR A 364 -31.65 14.10 5.00
CA THR A 364 -32.80 13.66 4.20
C THR A 364 -32.66 12.24 3.65
N THR A 365 -31.47 11.61 3.74
CA THR A 365 -31.20 10.24 3.25
C THR A 365 -32.27 9.22 3.65
N PRO A 366 -32.75 9.16 4.92
CA PRO A 366 -33.78 8.18 5.31
C PRO A 366 -35.14 8.41 4.63
N PHE A 367 -35.42 9.63 4.16
CA PHE A 367 -36.70 10.03 3.58
C PHE A 367 -36.69 10.06 2.05
N THR A 368 -35.54 10.38 1.43
CA THR A 368 -35.40 10.48 -0.03
C THR A 368 -35.24 9.13 -0.71
N GLY A 369 -34.82 8.09 0.03
CA GLY A 369 -34.54 6.78 -0.53
C GLY A 369 -33.31 6.74 -1.44
N ILE A 370 -32.48 7.80 -1.46
CA ILE A 370 -31.25 7.86 -2.27
C ILE A 370 -30.15 7.08 -1.53
N TYR A 371 -30.10 5.78 -1.79
CA TYR A 371 -29.07 4.88 -1.29
C TYR A 371 -28.07 4.53 -2.41
N TRP A 372 -26.83 4.97 -2.26
CA TRP A 372 -25.73 4.64 -3.19
C TRP A 372 -25.17 3.24 -2.96
N SER A 373 -25.30 2.75 -1.73
CA SER A 373 -24.91 1.41 -1.32
C SER A 373 -26.04 0.81 -0.48
N PRO A 374 -27.08 0.22 -1.12
CA PRO A 374 -28.31 -0.20 -0.44
C PRO A 374 -28.12 -1.27 0.65
N ILE A 375 -27.13 -2.15 0.54
CA ILE A 375 -26.83 -3.20 1.53
C ILE A 375 -26.00 -2.63 2.71
N SER A 376 -25.35 -1.49 2.53
CA SER A 376 -24.57 -0.85 3.59
C SER A 376 -25.45 -0.09 4.58
N SER A 377 -24.90 0.19 5.76
CA SER A 377 -25.61 0.90 6.81
C SER A 377 -26.17 2.26 6.34
N ILE A 378 -27.25 2.71 6.99
CA ILE A 378 -27.81 4.04 6.75
C ILE A 378 -26.77 5.15 6.96
N TYR A 379 -25.91 5.01 7.98
CA TYR A 379 -24.84 5.97 8.29
C TYR A 379 -23.83 6.09 7.15
N THR A 380 -23.47 4.98 6.51
CA THR A 380 -22.60 4.97 5.32
C THR A 380 -23.21 5.80 4.19
N ASN A 381 -24.50 5.59 3.90
CA ASN A 381 -25.20 6.35 2.86
C ASN A 381 -25.37 7.84 3.24
N MET A 382 -25.60 8.16 4.51
CA MET A 382 -25.63 9.54 5.02
C MET A 382 -24.29 10.25 4.84
N ILE A 383 -23.16 9.57 5.08
CA ILE A 383 -21.82 10.12 4.85
C ILE A 383 -21.59 10.36 3.35
N ILE A 384 -21.97 9.42 2.49
CA ILE A 384 -21.85 9.57 1.04
C ILE A 384 -22.66 10.78 0.55
N ASN A 385 -23.93 10.89 0.95
CA ASN A 385 -24.80 12.02 0.59
C ASN A 385 -24.31 13.35 1.16
N PHE A 386 -23.62 13.34 2.30
CA PHE A 386 -22.97 14.53 2.85
C PHE A 386 -21.78 14.98 1.99
N LEU A 387 -20.92 14.05 1.57
CA LEU A 387 -19.64 14.38 0.92
C LEU A 387 -19.76 14.61 -0.60
N ILE A 388 -20.73 13.98 -1.28
CA ILE A 388 -20.91 14.11 -2.74
C ILE A 388 -21.05 15.59 -3.17
N PRO A 389 -21.93 16.43 -2.58
CA PRO A 389 -22.06 17.82 -3.01
C PRO A 389 -20.76 18.63 -2.87
N LEU A 390 -20.01 18.43 -1.78
CA LEU A 390 -18.72 19.09 -1.55
C LEU A 390 -17.65 18.62 -2.55
N ALA A 391 -17.58 17.32 -2.79
CA ALA A 391 -16.62 16.74 -3.73
C ALA A 391 -16.93 17.15 -5.18
N LEU A 392 -18.21 17.17 -5.58
CA LEU A 392 -18.64 17.70 -6.88
C LEU A 392 -18.35 19.19 -7.01
N SER A 393 -18.60 20.00 -5.98
CA SER A 393 -18.29 21.43 -6.04
C SER A 393 -16.79 21.68 -6.17
N ALA A 394 -15.96 20.92 -5.45
CA ALA A 394 -14.51 20.95 -5.59
C ALA A 394 -14.06 20.53 -6.99
N LEU A 395 -14.61 19.44 -7.53
CA LEU A 395 -14.30 18.95 -8.88
C LEU A 395 -14.67 19.97 -9.96
N MET A 396 -15.86 20.58 -9.89
CA MET A 396 -16.30 21.56 -10.89
C MET A 396 -15.40 22.80 -10.90
N VAL A 397 -14.97 23.24 -9.71
CA VAL A 397 -14.10 24.41 -9.56
C VAL A 397 -12.67 24.13 -10.03
N THR A 398 -12.13 22.94 -9.80
CA THR A 398 -10.81 22.55 -10.31
C THR A 398 -10.82 22.35 -11.82
N LEU A 399 -11.86 21.73 -12.37
CA LEU A 399 -12.06 21.60 -13.81
C LEU A 399 -12.19 22.97 -14.50
N TYR A 400 -12.92 23.90 -13.90
CA TYR A 400 -12.95 25.30 -14.37
C TYR A 400 -11.55 25.93 -14.37
N GLY A 401 -10.79 25.74 -13.29
CA GLY A 401 -9.41 26.20 -13.17
C GLY A 401 -8.47 25.60 -14.23
N LEU A 402 -8.63 24.31 -14.53
CA LEU A 402 -7.87 23.57 -15.53
C LEU A 402 -8.24 24.02 -16.96
N GLY A 403 -9.53 24.12 -17.28
CA GLY A 403 -10.02 24.57 -18.59
C GLY A 403 -9.49 25.96 -18.94
N ARG A 404 -9.41 26.87 -17.96
CA ARG A 404 -8.81 28.20 -18.15
C ARG A 404 -7.34 28.18 -18.60
N ILE A 405 -6.55 27.14 -18.33
CA ILE A 405 -5.18 27.04 -18.85
C ILE A 405 -5.20 26.96 -20.37
N PHE A 406 -6.05 26.10 -20.93
CA PHE A 406 -6.13 25.88 -22.37
C PHE A 406 -6.62 27.13 -23.11
N PHE A 407 -7.49 27.92 -22.50
CA PHE A 407 -7.96 29.18 -23.07
C PHE A 407 -6.97 30.35 -22.95
N VAL A 408 -6.20 30.43 -21.85
CA VAL A 408 -5.32 31.59 -21.57
C VAL A 408 -3.83 31.28 -21.86
N ARG A 409 -3.49 30.04 -22.28
CA ARG A 409 -2.13 29.56 -22.59
C ARG A 409 -1.10 29.78 -21.46
N ILE A 410 -1.52 29.66 -20.20
CA ILE A 410 -0.62 29.76 -19.03
C ILE A 410 -0.25 28.35 -18.58
N TYR A 411 0.80 27.78 -19.17
CA TYR A 411 1.20 26.39 -18.93
C TYR A 411 1.98 26.15 -17.63
N GLY A 412 2.48 27.20 -16.97
CA GLY A 412 3.38 27.07 -15.80
C GLY A 412 2.76 26.45 -14.53
N ASP A 413 1.44 26.26 -14.49
CA ASP A 413 0.72 25.64 -13.36
C ASP A 413 -0.02 24.35 -13.78
N LEU A 414 0.23 23.81 -14.98
CA LEU A 414 -0.54 22.68 -15.51
C LEU A 414 -0.47 21.45 -14.59
N GLY A 415 0.73 21.05 -14.16
CA GLY A 415 0.91 19.92 -13.26
C GLY A 415 0.16 20.09 -11.95
N LEU A 416 0.21 21.29 -11.35
CA LEU A 416 -0.48 21.60 -10.10
C LEU A 416 -2.00 21.53 -10.26
N LYS A 417 -2.56 22.00 -11.39
CA LYS A 417 -4.01 21.94 -11.63
C LYS A 417 -4.50 20.54 -11.95
N ILE A 418 -3.74 19.73 -12.68
CA ILE A 418 -4.04 18.31 -12.90
C ILE A 418 -4.08 17.60 -11.54
N LEU A 419 -3.06 17.83 -10.71
CA LEU A 419 -2.95 17.28 -9.36
C LEU A 419 -4.13 17.66 -8.48
N HIS A 420 -4.54 18.93 -8.46
CA HIS A 420 -5.70 19.34 -7.65
C HIS A 420 -7.03 18.83 -8.21
N THR A 421 -7.10 18.56 -9.52
CA THR A 421 -8.30 17.96 -10.15
C THR A 421 -8.44 16.49 -9.78
N SER A 422 -7.32 15.77 -9.62
CA SER A 422 -7.36 14.34 -9.27
C SER A 422 -7.93 14.07 -7.88
N VAL A 423 -7.72 14.96 -6.91
CA VAL A 423 -8.14 14.73 -5.51
C VAL A 423 -9.66 14.65 -5.33
N PRO A 424 -10.49 15.60 -5.79
CA PRO A 424 -11.95 15.45 -5.74
C PRO A 424 -12.46 14.25 -6.55
N PHE A 425 -11.79 13.94 -7.67
CA PHE A 425 -12.11 12.77 -8.49
C PHE A 425 -11.86 11.46 -7.73
N MET A 426 -10.73 11.37 -7.03
CA MET A 426 -10.36 10.27 -6.15
C MET A 426 -11.37 10.09 -5.02
N ILE A 427 -11.76 11.19 -4.36
CA ILE A 427 -12.76 11.14 -3.27
C ILE A 427 -14.11 10.63 -3.79
N LEU A 428 -14.59 11.12 -4.94
CA LEU A 428 -15.83 10.62 -5.54
C LEU A 428 -15.74 9.12 -5.87
N ALA A 429 -14.62 8.67 -6.44
CA ALA A 429 -14.41 7.26 -6.72
C ALA A 429 -14.45 6.40 -5.44
N ILE A 430 -13.83 6.86 -4.35
CA ILE A 430 -13.86 6.19 -3.04
C ILE A 430 -15.29 6.14 -2.47
N LEU A 431 -16.06 7.22 -2.59
CA LEU A 431 -17.45 7.27 -2.08
C LEU A 431 -18.37 6.26 -2.78
N PHE A 432 -18.18 6.04 -4.09
CA PHE A 432 -18.99 5.09 -4.86
C PHE A 432 -18.50 3.64 -4.75
N SER A 433 -17.19 3.41 -4.83
CA SER A 433 -16.62 2.06 -4.86
C SER A 433 -16.39 1.46 -3.47
N GLY A 434 -15.94 2.27 -2.51
CA GLY A 434 -15.51 1.85 -1.18
C GLY A 434 -16.53 0.96 -0.44
N PRO A 435 -17.81 1.35 -0.33
CA PRO A 435 -18.80 0.53 0.36
C PRO A 435 -18.94 -0.89 -0.20
N TYR A 436 -18.82 -1.07 -1.52
CA TYR A 436 -18.90 -2.38 -2.19
C TYR A 436 -17.62 -3.20 -1.99
N THR A 437 -16.50 -2.51 -1.85
CA THR A 437 -15.22 -3.11 -1.54
C THR A 437 -15.21 -3.73 -0.14
N TYR A 438 -15.74 -3.05 0.89
CA TYR A 438 -15.59 -3.51 2.29
C TYR A 438 -16.77 -4.30 2.85
N ASN A 439 -17.97 -4.09 2.33
CA ASN A 439 -19.14 -4.77 2.87
C ASN A 439 -19.28 -6.18 2.27
N GLN A 440 -19.13 -7.20 3.12
CA GLN A 440 -19.21 -8.61 2.74
C GLN A 440 -20.59 -9.01 2.21
N GLY A 441 -21.65 -8.27 2.56
CA GLY A 441 -23.01 -8.53 2.07
C GLY A 441 -23.20 -8.34 0.55
N TYR A 442 -22.20 -7.80 -0.15
CA TYR A 442 -22.21 -7.70 -1.62
C TYR A 442 -21.66 -8.94 -2.34
N PHE A 443 -21.09 -9.92 -1.62
CA PHE A 443 -20.72 -11.18 -2.24
C PHE A 443 -21.96 -12.01 -2.55
N ILE A 444 -21.99 -12.55 -3.76
CA ILE A 444 -22.99 -13.47 -4.26
C ILE A 444 -22.26 -14.77 -4.61
N ASP A 445 -22.76 -15.88 -4.11
CA ASP A 445 -22.23 -17.20 -4.44
C ASP A 445 -22.94 -17.77 -5.67
N GLY A 446 -22.19 -18.44 -6.54
CA GLY A 446 -22.69 -19.10 -7.73
C GLY A 446 -21.90 -20.35 -8.07
N LEU A 447 -22.58 -21.35 -8.63
CA LEU A 447 -21.95 -22.53 -9.20
C LEU A 447 -21.67 -22.29 -10.69
N ALA A 448 -20.40 -22.20 -11.06
CA ALA A 448 -19.97 -22.08 -12.44
C ALA A 448 -19.75 -23.49 -13.02
N GLU A 449 -20.79 -24.07 -13.61
CA GLU A 449 -20.70 -25.36 -14.30
C GLU A 449 -19.95 -25.22 -15.63
N ARG A 450 -19.22 -26.28 -16.00
CA ARG A 450 -18.41 -26.27 -17.22
C ARG A 450 -19.30 -26.10 -18.44
N ASP A 451 -18.87 -25.21 -19.34
CA ASP A 451 -19.55 -24.89 -20.61
C ASP A 451 -20.96 -24.29 -20.45
N ASN A 452 -21.44 -24.08 -19.22
CA ASN A 452 -22.69 -23.40 -18.91
C ASN A 452 -22.46 -21.91 -18.66
N ILE A 453 -23.43 -21.10 -19.06
CA ILE A 453 -23.40 -19.65 -18.86
C ILE A 453 -23.88 -19.34 -17.44
N LEU A 454 -23.08 -18.59 -16.70
CA LEU A 454 -23.43 -18.01 -15.42
C LEU A 454 -23.46 -16.49 -15.56
N ASP A 455 -24.61 -15.87 -15.32
CA ASP A 455 -24.76 -14.41 -15.28
C ASP A 455 -24.40 -13.87 -13.89
N LEU A 456 -23.43 -12.97 -13.87
CA LEU A 456 -22.91 -12.30 -12.68
C LEU A 456 -23.54 -10.93 -12.46
N GLY A 457 -24.81 -10.76 -12.83
CA GLY A 457 -25.54 -9.51 -12.66
C GLY A 457 -25.06 -8.42 -13.60
N GLY A 458 -24.76 -8.78 -14.86
CA GLY A 458 -24.35 -7.85 -15.90
C GLY A 458 -23.14 -8.28 -16.73
N ILE A 459 -22.51 -9.41 -16.39
CA ILE A 459 -21.51 -10.09 -17.22
C ILE A 459 -21.84 -11.57 -17.22
N GLU A 460 -21.86 -12.17 -18.41
CA GLU A 460 -21.99 -13.61 -18.58
C GLU A 460 -20.59 -14.23 -18.60
N ILE A 461 -20.38 -15.27 -17.80
CA ILE A 461 -19.14 -16.05 -17.82
C ILE A 461 -19.44 -17.51 -18.13
N VAL A 462 -18.48 -18.19 -18.74
CA VAL A 462 -18.51 -19.62 -18.99
C VAL A 462 -17.24 -20.24 -18.42
N TYR A 463 -17.38 -21.17 -17.50
CA TYR A 463 -16.24 -21.90 -16.97
C TYR A 463 -15.73 -22.91 -18.01
N ARG A 464 -14.45 -22.80 -18.39
CA ARG A 464 -13.81 -23.66 -19.41
C ARG A 464 -13.02 -24.82 -18.82
N GLY A 465 -12.85 -24.83 -17.50
CA GLY A 465 -12.12 -25.86 -16.76
C GLY A 465 -10.86 -25.34 -16.09
N ALA A 466 -10.09 -26.27 -15.53
CA ALA A 466 -8.83 -26.00 -14.85
C ALA A 466 -7.66 -26.77 -15.48
N GLU A 467 -6.48 -26.14 -15.50
CA GLU A 467 -5.20 -26.79 -15.78
C GLU A 467 -4.39 -26.87 -14.49
N PHE A 468 -4.03 -28.08 -14.07
CA PHE A 468 -3.06 -28.27 -13.01
C PHE A 468 -1.65 -28.25 -13.59
N ARG A 469 -0.82 -27.35 -13.07
CA ARG A 469 0.61 -27.39 -13.29
C ARG A 469 1.23 -28.21 -12.17
N GLY A 470 2.09 -29.14 -12.55
CA GLY A 470 2.77 -30.03 -11.63
C GLY A 470 3.59 -29.28 -10.57
N LEU A 471 4.12 -30.05 -9.63
CA LEU A 471 4.96 -29.57 -8.54
C LEU A 471 6.17 -28.79 -9.07
N VAL A 472 6.27 -27.51 -8.71
CA VAL A 472 7.33 -26.59 -9.17
C VAL A 472 8.13 -26.01 -8.00
N GLY A 473 9.32 -25.53 -8.33
CA GLY A 473 10.25 -24.96 -7.36
C GLY A 473 10.87 -26.00 -6.43
N ARG A 474 11.73 -25.55 -5.51
CA ARG A 474 12.43 -26.41 -4.55
C ARG A 474 12.61 -25.67 -3.22
N VAL A 475 12.26 -26.31 -2.11
CA VAL A 475 12.51 -25.81 -0.75
C VAL A 475 12.90 -26.93 0.21
N SER A 476 13.70 -26.58 1.21
CA SER A 476 14.06 -27.48 2.30
C SER A 476 12.98 -27.48 3.40
N ILE A 477 12.74 -28.64 4.03
CA ILE A 477 11.93 -28.73 5.26
C ILE A 477 12.85 -29.00 6.46
N PRO A 478 12.73 -28.28 7.58
CA PRO A 478 13.48 -28.57 8.80
C PRO A 478 13.16 -29.97 9.35
N ALA A 479 14.18 -30.82 9.50
CA ALA A 479 14.04 -32.20 9.97
C ALA A 479 14.72 -32.44 11.33
N GLY A 480 14.50 -31.57 12.33
CA GLY A 480 14.87 -31.81 13.75
C GLY A 480 16.30 -32.25 14.10
N GLN A 481 17.26 -32.23 13.16
CA GLN A 481 18.61 -32.83 13.25
C GLN A 481 19.66 -31.94 12.53
N PRO A 482 20.99 -32.18 12.71
CA PRO A 482 22.03 -31.34 12.12
C PRO A 482 21.86 -31.17 10.60
N MET A 483 21.80 -29.91 10.18
CA MET A 483 21.05 -29.39 9.02
C MET A 483 21.64 -29.70 7.63
N ALA A 484 22.53 -30.68 7.51
CA ALA A 484 23.19 -31.03 6.25
C ALA A 484 22.29 -31.83 5.27
N ASP A 485 21.31 -32.57 5.80
CA ASP A 485 20.48 -33.53 5.04
C ASP A 485 18.98 -33.18 5.13
N LEU A 486 18.61 -31.91 4.93
CA LEU A 486 17.20 -31.52 4.91
C LEU A 486 16.51 -32.05 3.64
N PRO A 487 15.33 -32.70 3.76
CA PRO A 487 14.56 -33.12 2.60
C PRO A 487 14.18 -31.92 1.74
N VAL A 488 14.47 -32.00 0.44
CA VAL A 488 14.07 -30.98 -0.53
C VAL A 488 12.79 -31.45 -1.21
N ILE A 489 11.76 -30.65 -1.05
CA ILE A 489 10.45 -30.84 -1.65
C ILE A 489 10.20 -29.79 -2.74
N PRO A 490 9.23 -30.03 -3.63
CA PRO A 490 8.67 -28.98 -4.45
C PRO A 490 8.11 -27.85 -3.58
N GLU A 491 8.26 -26.63 -4.08
CA GLU A 491 7.91 -25.44 -3.33
C GLU A 491 6.43 -25.12 -3.41
N GLU A 492 5.81 -25.28 -4.58
CA GLU A 492 4.39 -25.03 -4.77
C GLU A 492 3.75 -25.93 -5.83
N SER A 493 2.42 -26.08 -5.74
CA SER A 493 1.54 -26.61 -6.79
C SER A 493 0.56 -25.53 -7.23
N VAL A 494 0.21 -25.49 -8.51
CA VAL A 494 -0.63 -24.42 -9.08
C VAL A 494 -1.77 -24.98 -9.90
N ALA A 495 -2.99 -24.54 -9.61
CA ALA A 495 -4.16 -24.75 -10.46
C ALA A 495 -4.52 -23.43 -11.16
N ILE A 496 -4.66 -23.46 -12.48
CA ILE A 496 -5.09 -22.32 -13.29
C ILE A 496 -6.52 -22.57 -13.75
N LEU A 497 -7.42 -21.68 -13.35
CA LEU A 497 -8.83 -21.73 -13.70
C LEU A 497 -9.07 -20.86 -14.92
N TYR A 498 -9.78 -21.36 -15.93
CA TYR A 498 -10.10 -20.63 -17.15
C TYR A 498 -11.59 -20.29 -17.23
N PHE A 499 -11.88 -19.03 -17.51
CA PHE A 499 -13.23 -18.54 -17.74
C PHE A 499 -13.26 -17.78 -19.08
N GLU A 500 -14.27 -18.06 -19.89
CA GLU A 500 -14.60 -17.25 -21.05
C GLU A 500 -15.63 -16.20 -20.63
N VAL A 501 -15.34 -14.93 -20.90
CA VAL A 501 -16.24 -13.81 -20.61
C VAL A 501 -16.98 -13.45 -21.89
N LEU A 502 -18.31 -13.37 -21.78
CA LEU A 502 -19.22 -12.96 -22.82
C LEU A 502 -19.75 -11.56 -22.48
N ASP A 503 -19.26 -10.53 -23.17
CA ASP A 503 -19.69 -9.15 -22.93
C ASP A 503 -20.12 -8.47 -24.24
N GLY A 504 -21.43 -8.35 -24.45
CA GLY A 504 -22.00 -7.55 -25.54
C GLY A 504 -21.52 -7.94 -26.95
N GLY A 505 -21.18 -9.21 -27.16
CA GLY A 505 -20.65 -9.74 -28.43
C GLY A 505 -19.13 -9.93 -28.47
N ASN A 506 -18.38 -9.39 -27.51
CA ASN A 506 -16.95 -9.67 -27.36
C ASN A 506 -16.72 -10.91 -26.50
N LYS A 507 -15.77 -11.74 -26.91
CA LYS A 507 -15.34 -12.93 -26.18
C LYS A 507 -13.86 -12.84 -25.84
N TYR A 508 -13.52 -13.03 -24.57
CA TYR A 508 -12.13 -13.09 -24.13
C TYR A 508 -11.99 -14.08 -22.98
N ILE A 509 -10.80 -14.68 -22.86
CA ILE A 509 -10.50 -15.65 -21.81
C ILE A 509 -9.78 -14.91 -20.68
N VAL A 510 -10.24 -15.13 -19.46
CA VAL A 510 -9.57 -14.71 -18.22
C VAL A 510 -9.18 -15.94 -17.42
N SER A 511 -8.14 -15.80 -16.60
CA SER A 511 -7.68 -16.90 -15.75
C SER A 511 -7.30 -16.41 -14.36
N GLY A 512 -7.57 -17.25 -13.37
CA GLY A 512 -7.09 -17.07 -11.98
C GLY A 512 -6.20 -18.23 -11.57
N SER A 513 -5.31 -18.01 -10.61
CA SER A 513 -4.44 -19.06 -10.08
C SER A 513 -4.73 -19.36 -8.61
N ALA A 514 -4.80 -20.65 -8.27
CA ALA A 514 -4.78 -21.13 -6.90
C ALA A 514 -3.44 -21.82 -6.65
N ARG A 515 -2.69 -21.36 -5.65
CA ARG A 515 -1.33 -21.82 -5.35
C ARG A 515 -1.31 -22.43 -3.96
N PHE A 516 -0.70 -23.60 -3.83
CA PHE A 516 -0.50 -24.29 -2.56
C PHE A 516 1.00 -24.45 -2.28
N ASN A 517 1.45 -23.97 -1.13
CA ASN A 517 2.83 -24.05 -0.65
C ASN A 517 2.87 -24.78 0.69
N PHE A 518 3.38 -26.00 0.65
CA PHE A 518 3.40 -26.88 1.80
C PHE A 518 4.44 -26.45 2.85
N GLY A 519 5.60 -25.93 2.42
CA GLY A 519 6.64 -25.43 3.32
C GLY A 519 6.17 -24.30 4.24
N ASN A 520 5.21 -23.50 3.79
CA ASN A 520 4.56 -22.47 4.59
C ASN A 520 3.58 -23.02 5.63
N ILE A 521 2.78 -24.01 5.24
CA ILE A 521 1.79 -24.64 6.13
C ILE A 521 2.47 -25.29 7.33
N LEU A 522 3.59 -25.98 7.11
CA LEU A 522 4.36 -26.59 8.20
C LEU A 522 4.89 -25.56 9.22
N LYS A 523 4.98 -24.29 8.84
CA LYS A 523 5.41 -23.20 9.73
C LYS A 523 4.24 -22.53 10.45
N GLY A 524 3.01 -23.02 10.26
CA GLY A 524 1.80 -22.38 10.78
C GLY A 524 1.43 -21.09 10.03
N HIS A 525 1.95 -20.90 8.81
CA HIS A 525 1.52 -19.80 7.94
C HIS A 525 0.50 -20.29 6.91
N GLY A 526 -0.32 -19.38 6.39
CA GLY A 526 -1.18 -19.69 5.25
C GLY A 526 -0.32 -20.19 4.07
N GLY A 527 -0.63 -21.38 3.55
CA GLY A 527 0.02 -21.93 2.35
C GLY A 527 -0.90 -22.01 1.14
N LEU A 528 -2.17 -21.68 1.27
CA LEU A 528 -3.07 -21.52 0.14
C LEU A 528 -3.21 -20.04 -0.20
N ILE A 529 -3.05 -19.72 -1.48
CA ILE A 529 -3.33 -18.40 -2.04
C ILE A 529 -4.22 -18.56 -3.25
N ILE A 530 -5.34 -17.84 -3.24
CA ILE A 530 -6.25 -17.78 -4.36
C ILE A 530 -6.18 -16.37 -4.92
N GLU A 531 -5.67 -16.27 -6.15
CA GLU A 531 -5.70 -15.00 -6.87
C GLU A 531 -7.12 -14.75 -7.37
N PRO A 532 -7.68 -13.57 -7.09
CA PRO A 532 -8.98 -13.18 -7.61
C PRO A 532 -8.92 -13.03 -9.12
N ILE A 533 -10.05 -13.27 -9.77
CA ILE A 533 -10.25 -12.96 -11.19
C ILE A 533 -10.99 -11.64 -11.26
N ILE A 534 -10.36 -10.65 -11.90
CA ILE A 534 -10.91 -9.30 -12.04
C ILE A 534 -11.32 -9.09 -13.50
N ILE A 535 -12.62 -8.87 -13.71
CA ILE A 535 -13.20 -8.63 -15.03
C ILE A 535 -13.63 -7.16 -15.10
N SER A 536 -13.18 -6.47 -16.15
CA SER A 536 -13.45 -5.07 -16.39
C SER A 536 -14.64 -4.85 -17.32
N LYS A 537 -15.63 -4.05 -16.93
CA LYS A 537 -16.72 -3.61 -17.82
C LYS A 537 -17.03 -2.13 -17.64
N GLY A 538 -16.68 -1.33 -18.65
CA GLY A 538 -16.78 0.13 -18.56
C GLY A 538 -15.90 0.66 -17.42
N LEU A 539 -16.53 1.33 -16.45
CA LEU A 539 -15.89 1.87 -15.25
C LEU A 539 -15.99 0.95 -14.03
N ASP A 540 -16.77 -0.13 -14.14
CA ASP A 540 -17.01 -1.09 -13.07
C ASP A 540 -16.07 -2.29 -13.20
N GLU A 541 -15.82 -2.98 -12.10
CA GLU A 541 -15.12 -4.26 -12.09
C GLU A 541 -15.96 -5.34 -11.40
N TYR A 542 -15.84 -6.56 -11.89
CA TYR A 542 -16.44 -7.76 -11.31
C TYR A 542 -15.30 -8.59 -10.73
N TYR A 543 -15.36 -8.78 -9.42
CA TYR A 543 -14.34 -9.45 -8.64
C TYR A 543 -14.84 -10.85 -8.32
N ILE A 544 -14.13 -11.88 -8.78
CA ILE A 544 -14.53 -13.28 -8.66
C ILE A 544 -13.46 -14.04 -7.88
N VAL A 545 -13.90 -14.81 -6.88
CA VAL A 545 -13.04 -15.58 -5.98
C VAL A 545 -13.52 -17.03 -5.98
N PRO A 546 -12.67 -17.98 -6.42
CA PRO A 546 -12.92 -19.41 -6.26
C PRO A 546 -12.98 -19.80 -4.78
N SER A 547 -14.06 -20.47 -4.35
CA SER A 547 -14.38 -20.58 -2.90
C SER A 547 -13.93 -21.87 -2.19
N SER A 548 -13.66 -23.01 -2.85
CA SER A 548 -13.33 -24.24 -2.08
C SER A 548 -12.75 -25.44 -2.82
N MET A 549 -12.91 -25.58 -4.14
CA MET A 549 -12.75 -26.90 -4.77
C MET A 549 -11.32 -27.26 -5.22
N SER A 550 -10.44 -26.28 -5.47
CA SER A 550 -9.09 -26.54 -6.01
C SER A 550 -8.02 -26.87 -4.97
N VAL A 551 -8.28 -26.55 -3.70
CA VAL A 551 -7.33 -26.71 -2.60
C VAL A 551 -7.12 -28.19 -2.29
N VAL A 552 -8.22 -28.93 -2.24
CA VAL A 552 -8.24 -30.36 -1.94
C VAL A 552 -7.45 -31.14 -3.00
N ASP A 553 -7.64 -30.81 -4.28
CA ASP A 553 -6.91 -31.43 -5.37
C ASP A 553 -5.40 -31.14 -5.32
N LEU A 554 -5.00 -29.91 -4.94
CA LEU A 554 -3.59 -29.56 -4.74
C LEU A 554 -2.99 -30.32 -3.55
N ILE A 555 -3.76 -30.56 -2.48
CA ILE A 555 -3.35 -31.39 -1.33
C ILE A 555 -3.14 -32.84 -1.76
N TYR A 556 -4.04 -33.42 -2.55
CA TYR A 556 -3.89 -34.78 -3.07
C TYR A 556 -2.68 -34.92 -4.00
N LEU A 557 -2.47 -33.96 -4.92
CA LEU A 557 -1.26 -33.90 -5.77
C LEU A 557 0.02 -33.94 -4.94
N TYR A 558 0.04 -33.18 -3.84
CA TYR A 558 1.17 -33.14 -2.93
C TYR A 558 1.34 -34.44 -2.14
N GLY A 559 0.23 -35.01 -1.65
CA GLY A 559 0.19 -36.29 -0.94
C GLY A 559 0.72 -37.44 -1.79
N MET A 560 0.35 -37.50 -3.07
CA MET A 560 0.92 -38.47 -4.03
C MET A 560 2.43 -38.39 -4.13
N HIS A 561 2.97 -37.18 -4.26
CA HIS A 561 4.40 -36.98 -4.41
C HIS A 561 5.17 -37.34 -3.14
N ALA A 562 4.68 -36.89 -1.98
CA ALA A 562 5.26 -37.26 -0.69
C ALA A 562 5.24 -38.78 -0.49
N TYR A 563 4.11 -39.44 -0.77
CA TYR A 563 4.00 -40.90 -0.67
C TYR A 563 4.98 -41.63 -1.60
N SER A 564 5.11 -41.16 -2.85
CA SER A 564 6.09 -41.72 -3.79
C SER A 564 7.51 -41.59 -3.26
N LEU A 565 7.90 -40.42 -2.76
CA LEU A 565 9.24 -40.18 -2.21
C LEU A 565 9.52 -41.01 -0.97
N ALA A 566 8.52 -41.22 -0.10
CA ALA A 566 8.65 -42.10 1.06
C ALA A 566 9.01 -43.54 0.65
N ASN A 567 8.37 -44.06 -0.40
CA ASN A 567 8.60 -45.42 -0.87
C ASN A 567 9.89 -45.59 -1.68
N THR A 568 10.37 -44.53 -2.35
CA THR A 568 11.57 -44.60 -3.18
C THR A 568 12.85 -44.15 -2.46
N SER A 569 12.75 -43.41 -1.35
CA SER A 569 13.94 -42.92 -0.65
C SER A 569 14.73 -44.06 0.01
N THR A 570 16.05 -43.97 -0.11
CA THR A 570 17.04 -44.86 0.52
C THR A 570 17.43 -44.43 1.93
N SER A 571 17.09 -43.19 2.33
CA SER A 571 17.35 -42.67 3.68
C SER A 571 16.15 -42.95 4.58
N ASP A 572 16.37 -43.62 5.71
CA ASP A 572 15.32 -43.89 6.69
C ASP A 572 14.70 -42.60 7.25
N ILE A 573 15.50 -41.53 7.35
CA ILE A 573 15.06 -40.20 7.79
C ILE A 573 14.12 -39.59 6.76
N GLU A 574 14.50 -39.58 5.48
CA GLU A 574 13.65 -39.05 4.41
C GLU A 574 12.35 -39.85 4.29
N ARG A 575 12.42 -41.18 4.35
CA ARG A 575 11.23 -42.05 4.35
C ARG A 575 10.27 -41.69 5.48
N PHE A 576 10.79 -41.50 6.70
CA PHE A 576 10.00 -41.08 7.85
C PHE A 576 9.35 -39.70 7.61
N VAL A 577 10.13 -38.71 7.15
CA VAL A 577 9.62 -37.34 6.92
C VAL A 577 8.52 -37.32 5.86
N TYR A 578 8.73 -37.97 4.71
CA TYR A 578 7.73 -38.00 3.64
C TYR A 578 6.46 -38.76 4.02
N SER A 579 6.60 -39.84 4.80
CA SER A 579 5.45 -40.53 5.39
C SER A 579 4.67 -39.59 6.31
N HIS A 580 5.36 -38.87 7.20
CA HIS A 580 4.74 -37.93 8.14
C HIS A 580 4.05 -36.77 7.43
N ILE A 581 4.61 -36.26 6.33
CA ILE A 581 3.96 -35.25 5.47
C ILE A 581 2.61 -35.75 4.95
N THR A 582 2.55 -37.01 4.52
CA THR A 582 1.32 -37.61 4.01
C THR A 582 0.25 -37.68 5.11
N ASP A 583 0.66 -37.98 6.35
CA ASP A 583 -0.25 -38.00 7.51
C ASP A 583 -0.74 -36.60 7.88
N ILE A 584 0.14 -35.59 7.86
CA ILE A 584 -0.26 -34.18 8.09
C ILE A 584 -1.31 -33.72 7.08
N LEU A 585 -1.15 -34.08 5.80
CA LEU A 585 -2.10 -33.70 4.75
C LEU A 585 -3.45 -34.41 4.91
N ALA A 586 -3.45 -35.67 5.35
CA ALA A 586 -4.67 -36.42 5.66
C ALA A 586 -5.41 -35.82 6.87
N ASP A 587 -4.68 -35.49 7.94
CA ASP A 587 -5.21 -34.82 9.14
C ASP A 587 -5.85 -33.46 8.77
N MET A 588 -5.22 -32.69 7.88
CA MET A 588 -5.78 -31.41 7.39
C MET A 588 -7.13 -31.55 6.70
N LEU A 589 -7.37 -32.68 6.03
CA LEU A 589 -8.63 -32.99 5.38
C LEU A 589 -9.62 -33.71 6.32
N GLY A 590 -9.19 -34.11 7.51
CA GLY A 590 -9.98 -34.93 8.44
C GLY A 590 -10.27 -36.33 7.90
N ILE A 591 -9.37 -36.88 7.08
CA ILE A 591 -9.51 -38.19 6.43
C ILE A 591 -8.55 -39.18 7.10
N ASP A 592 -8.97 -40.44 7.25
CA ASP A 592 -8.09 -41.51 7.73
C ASP A 592 -6.81 -41.65 6.88
N ASN A 593 -5.65 -41.80 7.53
CA ASN A 593 -4.35 -41.80 6.87
C ASN A 593 -4.19 -42.94 5.86
N GLU A 594 -4.72 -44.13 6.17
CA GLU A 594 -4.65 -45.29 5.27
C GLU A 594 -5.56 -45.07 4.06
N LEU A 595 -6.76 -44.54 4.29
CA LEU A 595 -7.69 -44.17 3.22
C LEU A 595 -7.14 -43.05 2.33
N PHE A 596 -6.52 -42.01 2.91
CA PHE A 596 -5.90 -40.91 2.17
C PHE A 596 -4.72 -41.40 1.32
N ARG A 597 -3.88 -42.30 1.85
CA ARG A 597 -2.77 -42.91 1.09
C ARG A 597 -3.30 -43.73 -0.09
N ASN A 598 -4.30 -44.59 0.15
CA ASN A 598 -4.93 -45.39 -0.90
C ASN A 598 -5.59 -44.52 -1.97
N HIS A 599 -6.32 -43.47 -1.55
CA HIS A 599 -6.91 -42.49 -2.45
C HIS A 599 -5.87 -41.71 -3.23
N SER A 600 -4.77 -41.31 -2.61
CA SER A 600 -3.67 -40.61 -3.30
C SER A 600 -3.08 -41.51 -4.39
N ILE A 601 -2.86 -42.81 -4.12
CA ILE A 601 -2.38 -43.77 -5.14
C ILE A 601 -3.38 -43.91 -6.29
N SER A 602 -4.68 -43.96 -5.97
CA SER A 602 -5.75 -44.07 -6.97
C SER A 602 -6.23 -42.73 -7.52
N TRP A 603 -5.60 -41.61 -7.16
CA TRP A 603 -5.93 -40.28 -7.65
C TRP A 603 -5.43 -40.19 -9.08
N SER A 604 -6.13 -40.92 -9.94
CA SER A 604 -5.96 -40.92 -11.37
C SER A 604 -6.39 -39.56 -11.91
N SER A 605 -6.13 -39.33 -13.19
CA SER A 605 -6.52 -38.14 -13.97
C SER A 605 -8.03 -37.83 -14.02
N ASP A 606 -8.83 -38.35 -13.09
CA ASP A 606 -10.22 -38.00 -12.80
C ASP A 606 -10.27 -36.61 -12.16
N LYS A 607 -10.02 -35.66 -13.05
CA LYS A 607 -10.27 -34.23 -13.02
C LYS A 607 -11.76 -33.88 -12.74
N ALA A 608 -12.56 -34.79 -12.18
CA ALA A 608 -14.02 -34.81 -12.27
C ALA A 608 -14.69 -33.63 -11.55
N LEU A 609 -14.11 -33.14 -10.46
CA LEU A 609 -14.70 -32.06 -9.66
C LEU A 609 -14.56 -30.70 -10.36
N MET A 610 -13.37 -30.32 -10.82
CA MET A 610 -13.17 -29.07 -11.60
C MET A 610 -13.42 -29.21 -13.12
N GLN A 611 -13.64 -30.40 -13.65
CA GLN A 611 -14.17 -30.53 -15.02
C GLN A 611 -15.68 -30.40 -15.09
N SER A 612 -16.40 -30.51 -13.98
CA SER A 612 -17.86 -30.40 -13.98
C SER A 612 -18.34 -29.00 -13.57
N GLY A 613 -17.68 -28.35 -12.61
CA GLY A 613 -17.97 -26.98 -12.23
C GLY A 613 -17.13 -26.49 -11.05
N ILE A 614 -17.28 -25.22 -10.68
CA ILE A 614 -16.60 -24.64 -9.52
C ILE A 614 -17.50 -23.64 -8.79
N LEU A 615 -17.52 -23.70 -7.46
CA LEU A 615 -18.18 -22.67 -6.65
C LEU A 615 -17.34 -21.40 -6.67
N ILE A 616 -17.96 -20.30 -7.05
CA ILE A 616 -17.36 -18.96 -7.04
C ILE A 616 -18.18 -18.03 -6.17
N SER A 617 -17.50 -17.15 -5.46
CA SER A 617 -18.09 -15.96 -4.86
C SER A 617 -17.71 -14.77 -5.72
N TYR A 618 -18.66 -13.92 -6.09
CA TYR A 618 -18.38 -12.74 -6.89
C TYR A 618 -19.09 -11.50 -6.36
N LYS A 619 -18.56 -10.33 -6.72
CA LYS A 619 -19.21 -9.05 -6.48
C LYS A 619 -18.88 -8.03 -7.55
N LYS A 620 -19.79 -7.09 -7.78
CA LYS A 620 -19.59 -5.92 -8.63
C LYS A 620 -19.11 -4.75 -7.78
N ILE A 621 -18.00 -4.12 -8.19
CA ILE A 621 -17.47 -2.90 -7.59
C ILE A 621 -17.66 -1.75 -8.59
N PRO A 622 -18.61 -0.84 -8.35
CA PRO A 622 -18.94 0.21 -9.30
C PRO A 622 -17.86 1.30 -9.31
N LEU A 623 -17.60 1.86 -10.49
CA LEU A 623 -16.76 3.04 -10.72
C LEU A 623 -15.31 2.94 -10.19
N ILE A 624 -14.80 1.75 -9.86
CA ILE A 624 -13.45 1.58 -9.32
C ILE A 624 -12.38 2.08 -10.29
N LYS A 625 -12.61 2.02 -11.60
CA LYS A 625 -11.65 2.57 -12.57
C LYS A 625 -11.50 4.09 -12.50
N LEU A 626 -12.51 4.81 -11.99
CA LEU A 626 -12.35 6.24 -11.71
C LEU A 626 -11.26 6.48 -10.66
N LEU A 627 -11.09 5.55 -9.71
CA LEU A 627 -10.01 5.61 -8.73
C LEU A 627 -8.65 5.47 -9.42
N TYR A 628 -8.49 4.47 -10.29
CA TYR A 628 -7.22 4.30 -11.03
C TYR A 628 -6.92 5.47 -11.96
N ILE A 629 -7.94 6.04 -12.60
CA ILE A 629 -7.79 7.28 -13.39
C ILE A 629 -7.33 8.43 -12.48
N SER A 630 -7.92 8.57 -11.29
CA SER A 630 -7.53 9.60 -10.32
C SER A 630 -6.07 9.45 -9.87
N PHE A 631 -5.62 8.22 -9.63
CA PHE A 631 -4.23 7.91 -9.27
C PHE A 631 -3.27 8.22 -10.40
N ALA A 632 -3.61 7.87 -11.64
CA ALA A 632 -2.82 8.23 -12.80
C ALA A 632 -2.69 9.76 -12.95
N LEU A 633 -3.80 10.49 -12.81
CA LEU A 633 -3.79 11.96 -12.86
C LEU A 633 -2.97 12.57 -11.72
N LEU A 634 -3.03 12.00 -10.52
CA LEU A 634 -2.22 12.44 -9.37
C LEU A 634 -0.73 12.36 -9.72
N ILE A 635 -0.25 11.17 -10.13
CA ILE A 635 1.17 10.95 -10.47
C ILE A 635 1.60 11.83 -11.65
N ILE A 636 0.79 11.91 -12.71
CA ILE A 636 1.09 12.75 -13.88
C ILE A 636 1.21 14.22 -13.46
N GLY A 637 0.28 14.72 -12.64
CA GLY A 637 0.31 16.08 -12.12
C GLY A 637 1.57 16.36 -11.28
N GLU A 638 1.95 15.41 -10.42
CA GLU A 638 3.17 15.49 -9.60
C GLU A 638 4.44 15.55 -10.46
N VAL A 639 4.57 14.65 -11.44
CA VAL A 639 5.72 14.60 -12.35
C VAL A 639 5.83 15.89 -13.16
N ILE A 640 4.74 16.36 -13.77
CA ILE A 640 4.76 17.62 -14.54
C ILE A 640 5.16 18.78 -13.63
N HIS A 641 4.58 18.87 -12.43
CA HIS A 641 4.89 19.96 -11.50
C HIS A 641 6.36 19.94 -11.05
N LEU A 642 6.94 18.76 -10.84
CA LEU A 642 8.37 18.60 -10.57
C LEU A 642 9.20 19.04 -11.77
N LEU A 643 8.90 18.58 -12.97
CA LEU A 643 9.64 18.97 -14.17
C LEU A 643 9.62 20.48 -14.38
N ASP A 644 8.47 21.14 -14.19
CA ASP A 644 8.33 22.61 -14.30
C ASP A 644 9.18 23.39 -13.28
N ARG A 645 9.35 22.84 -12.07
CA ARG A 645 10.14 23.49 -11.00
C ARG A 645 11.64 23.30 -11.15
N TRP A 646 12.06 22.13 -11.64
CA TRP A 646 13.43 21.65 -11.54
C TRP A 646 14.18 21.69 -12.88
N LEU A 647 13.49 21.66 -14.02
CA LEU A 647 14.15 21.86 -15.31
C LEU A 647 14.47 23.35 -15.56
N PRO A 648 15.64 23.66 -16.16
CA PRO A 648 15.96 25.01 -16.59
C PRO A 648 14.90 25.52 -17.57
N LYS A 649 14.26 26.66 -17.25
CA LYS A 649 13.28 27.33 -18.13
C LYS A 649 13.84 27.70 -19.51
N SER A 650 15.16 27.67 -19.70
CA SER A 650 15.82 27.86 -20.99
C SER A 650 15.51 26.75 -21.99
N ILE A 651 15.43 25.49 -21.54
CA ILE A 651 15.15 24.32 -22.41
C ILE A 651 13.71 24.39 -22.94
N ILE A 652 12.76 24.73 -22.07
CA ILE A 652 11.33 24.81 -22.43
C ILE A 652 11.04 26.02 -23.34
N ARG A 653 11.74 27.15 -23.16
CA ARG A 653 11.55 28.33 -24.03
C ARG A 653 12.18 28.19 -25.41
N GLU A 654 13.28 27.45 -25.56
CA GLU A 654 13.90 27.23 -26.88
C GLU A 654 13.03 26.38 -27.82
N GLU A 655 12.29 25.40 -27.31
CA GLU A 655 11.38 24.60 -28.16
C GLU A 655 10.07 25.33 -28.49
N VAL A 656 9.55 26.13 -27.56
CA VAL A 656 8.32 26.92 -27.81
C VAL A 656 8.57 28.06 -28.79
N ASN A 657 9.75 28.71 -28.74
CA ASN A 657 10.11 29.75 -29.71
C ASN A 657 10.60 29.20 -31.07
N LYS A 658 10.82 27.89 -31.21
CA LYS A 658 11.10 27.26 -32.52
C LYS A 658 9.85 26.85 -33.29
N ASN A 659 8.69 26.83 -32.62
CA ASN A 659 7.40 26.39 -33.17
C ASN A 659 6.32 27.51 -33.16
N VAL A 660 6.70 28.75 -32.87
CA VAL A 660 5.91 29.99 -33.05
C VAL A 660 6.72 30.91 -33.95
#